data_AF-A0A3B1BR22-F1
#
_entry.id   AF-A0A3B1BR22-F1
#
_cell.length_a   1.000
_cell.length_b   1.000
_cell.length_c   1.000
_cell.angle_alpha   90.00
_cell.angle_beta   90.00
_cell.angle_gamma   90.00
#
_symmetry.space_group_name_H-M   'P 1'
#
loop_
_entity.id
_entity.type
_entity.pdbx_description
1 polymer ?
#
loop_
_entity_poly.entity_id
_entity_poly.type
_entity_poly.pdbx_seq_one_letter_code
_entity_poly.pdbx_strand_id
1 'polypeptide(L)'
;MKQTKKTNWGWMFLSVLPVASLLAAGLGFAEPAIAGPDLQVRVWVDARSVHKNSNNTYNFTIRGYVKNIGNVNYVSRQNQQVLFLHKVGSSQHITDWHFTRLNRGQAMNVHVPVINQPGGEFVPSYELALSFDPDIYMDRNSANDDRNSRNNQATISSRTISGAFARASGGVQVRPVGVRTGGLDNPIILPKPRGKLTDLIPVVVNANQGAIQVKNIGGGSAGSSKLFVICSVVLSDGRNTVPCAAGLHLPNYDAANNTLMYRIPALRPGASHALRLFGPRALPRRPGIYGMKLFADGERRIAESNERNNAIRLDTVINSGALPDLKIVRVTTRINSRVMGICRTGRKARPQSSIEVLNFDLEVKNVGRGTAYMNRDGVIVSAQTMDFHERVFDTSKYYLGGRGGPGYFMGPHGRQNWILKKMAQVNPGKTFKATSHLGIGYNNKTFTINRLRELAGQTHRFRIKLTSYGKPGLKESNTRNNEYIVSYTFPRNFCMSQVVGEINTLIGNNQTVKPNISGFQFAGGKRCIAPGGIFTIKGSAFGNSADSRTIELGGNGLGVNLTIKSWNSRIIRVQLPRATRLQYRKNYWVRIQAPAVAGSVRTLSNLKRGVVLCPPTVHAGGSGSSGNQSAGQQNGGRGINVQTGLPDLVISRLVMGNPSPGCFAYSDGAGNKKFYKLAPIPTTITLKNIGPVSYSTRDRSRNKPLAIGIIGDRFVGRPDRHGYSLCAVPLANIRLSNLNIPAGGSKTIRTNLKMEVCKVPKKGAVKKRTTRLPQSLVNSLLGRSRSIKIGIGKAVFIKNKIPQEGNYNNNFQRSMFRFPDRICRGR
;
A
#
# COMPACT_ATOMS: atom_id res chain seq x y z
N MET A 1 -55.58 -14.53 -24.19
CA MET A 1 -56.04 -15.94 -24.20
C MET A 1 -55.04 -16.79 -25.01
N LYS A 2 -54.94 -18.10 -24.69
CA LYS A 2 -54.72 -19.30 -25.55
C LYS A 2 -54.06 -19.15 -26.96
N GLN A 3 -53.27 -20.09 -27.48
CA GLN A 3 -52.54 -21.25 -26.92
C GLN A 3 -51.59 -21.82 -28.02
N THR A 4 -50.44 -22.35 -27.61
CA THR A 4 -49.67 -23.48 -28.18
C THR A 4 -50.09 -24.13 -29.53
N LYS A 5 -49.09 -24.43 -30.39
CA LYS A 5 -49.09 -25.64 -31.22
C LYS A 5 -47.92 -26.56 -30.85
N LYS A 6 -48.21 -27.87 -30.78
CA LYS A 6 -47.27 -28.98 -30.57
C LYS A 6 -46.80 -29.53 -31.93
N THR A 7 -45.69 -30.25 -31.92
CA THR A 7 -45.54 -31.47 -32.72
C THR A 7 -44.92 -32.56 -31.84
N ASN A 8 -45.55 -33.75 -31.84
CA ASN A 8 -45.02 -34.94 -31.19
C ASN A 8 -43.94 -35.58 -32.07
N TRP A 9 -43.20 -36.54 -31.52
CA TRP A 9 -43.08 -37.93 -32.01
C TRP A 9 -42.68 -38.81 -30.81
N GLY A 10 -43.08 -40.08 -30.78
CA GLY A 10 -42.96 -40.97 -29.62
C GLY A 10 -42.40 -42.35 -29.96
N TRP A 11 -42.70 -43.34 -29.11
CA TRP A 11 -42.18 -44.73 -29.06
C TRP A 11 -40.80 -44.82 -28.38
N MET A 12 -40.75 -45.15 -27.08
CA MET A 12 -40.89 -46.49 -26.44
C MET A 12 -39.71 -47.42 -26.67
N PHE A 13 -38.94 -47.67 -25.61
CA PHE A 13 -38.59 -49.02 -25.17
C PHE A 13 -38.41 -49.01 -23.64
N LEU A 14 -39.00 -50.02 -22.97
CA LEU A 14 -38.96 -50.19 -21.52
C LEU A 14 -38.12 -51.45 -21.24
N SER A 15 -37.04 -51.35 -20.48
CA SER A 15 -36.24 -52.50 -20.07
C SER A 15 -35.96 -52.49 -18.57
N VAL A 16 -36.35 -53.60 -17.94
CA VAL A 16 -36.20 -53.86 -16.50
C VAL A 16 -34.74 -54.19 -16.19
N LEU A 17 -34.22 -53.72 -15.04
CA LEU A 17 -32.97 -54.19 -14.46
C LEU A 17 -33.21 -54.68 -13.02
N PRO A 18 -32.60 -55.81 -12.61
CA PRO A 18 -32.89 -56.42 -11.32
C PRO A 18 -32.11 -55.77 -10.17
N VAL A 19 -32.71 -55.78 -8.98
CA VAL A 19 -32.05 -55.40 -7.73
C VAL A 19 -31.22 -56.60 -7.23
N ALA A 20 -29.91 -56.54 -7.42
CA ALA A 20 -28.96 -57.49 -6.83
C ALA A 20 -28.30 -56.89 -5.58
N SER A 21 -28.66 -57.42 -4.41
CA SER A 21 -28.06 -57.05 -3.12
C SER A 21 -26.64 -57.59 -3.01
N LEU A 22 -25.62 -56.73 -3.01
CA LEU A 22 -24.23 -57.13 -2.80
C LEU A 22 -23.74 -56.73 -1.40
N LEU A 23 -23.34 -57.72 -0.60
CA LEU A 23 -22.63 -57.49 0.67
C LEU A 23 -21.23 -56.92 0.41
N ALA A 24 -21.01 -55.67 0.82
CA ALA A 24 -19.69 -55.07 0.80
C ALA A 24 -18.88 -55.47 2.05
N ALA A 25 -18.14 -56.57 1.97
CA ALA A 25 -17.12 -56.91 2.98
C ALA A 25 -15.98 -55.86 2.95
N GLY A 26 -15.61 -55.34 4.13
CA GLY A 26 -14.65 -54.25 4.26
C GLY A 26 -13.19 -54.68 4.03
N LEU A 27 -12.74 -54.67 2.77
CA LEU A 27 -11.31 -54.70 2.45
C LEU A 27 -10.69 -53.32 2.71
N GLY A 28 -10.04 -53.19 3.87
CA GLY A 28 -9.25 -52.00 4.20
C GLY A 28 -8.00 -51.91 3.34
N PHE A 29 -8.01 -51.03 2.34
CA PHE A 29 -6.81 -50.66 1.60
C PHE A 29 -5.81 -49.96 2.52
N ALA A 30 -4.84 -50.70 3.04
CA ALA A 30 -3.65 -50.13 3.64
C ALA A 30 -2.87 -49.39 2.55
N GLU A 31 -2.73 -48.07 2.66
CA GLU A 31 -1.82 -47.32 1.79
C GLU A 31 -0.41 -47.93 1.89
N PRO A 32 0.28 -48.20 0.77
CA PRO A 32 1.58 -48.83 0.81
C PRO A 32 2.56 -47.93 1.57
N ALA A 33 3.13 -48.48 2.64
CA ALA A 33 4.15 -47.81 3.44
C ALA A 33 5.48 -47.76 2.67
N ILE A 34 5.59 -46.81 1.74
CA ILE A 34 6.85 -46.10 1.44
C ILE A 34 7.64 -46.01 2.77
N ALA A 35 8.88 -46.46 3.01
CA ALA A 35 10.12 -46.62 2.23
C ALA A 35 11.05 -45.39 2.31
N GLY A 36 11.49 -45.02 3.53
CA GLY A 36 12.42 -43.92 3.81
C GLY A 36 12.47 -43.47 5.30
N PRO A 37 13.38 -42.54 5.67
CA PRO A 37 13.66 -42.14 7.05
C PRO A 37 12.69 -41.07 7.61
N ASP A 38 12.48 -41.07 8.93
CA ASP A 38 11.61 -40.10 9.63
C ASP A 38 12.26 -39.76 10.99
N LEU A 39 12.72 -38.52 11.18
CA LEU A 39 13.54 -38.10 12.32
C LEU A 39 12.71 -37.37 13.41
N GLN A 40 12.25 -38.12 14.42
CA GLN A 40 11.56 -37.52 15.57
C GLN A 40 12.53 -36.92 16.59
N VAL A 41 12.37 -35.63 16.88
CA VAL A 41 13.03 -34.93 17.99
C VAL A 41 12.13 -34.94 19.24
N ARG A 42 12.73 -35.10 20.43
CA ARG A 42 12.08 -34.83 21.73
C ARG A 42 13.03 -34.12 22.69
N VAL A 43 12.48 -33.29 23.57
CA VAL A 43 13.21 -32.57 24.62
C VAL A 43 12.43 -32.52 25.93
N TRP A 44 13.12 -32.61 27.06
CA TRP A 44 12.57 -32.49 28.41
C TRP A 44 13.62 -31.94 29.40
N VAL A 45 13.20 -31.55 30.60
CA VAL A 45 14.13 -31.25 31.71
C VAL A 45 14.25 -32.49 32.57
N ASP A 46 15.48 -32.85 32.92
CA ASP A 46 15.73 -33.87 33.93
C ASP A 46 15.38 -33.32 35.31
N ALA A 47 14.22 -33.68 35.82
CA ALA A 47 13.71 -33.19 37.10
C ALA A 47 14.63 -33.52 38.29
N ARG A 48 15.51 -34.55 38.19
CA ARG A 48 16.47 -34.91 39.25
C ARG A 48 17.70 -34.00 39.26
N SER A 49 17.96 -33.29 38.16
CA SER A 49 19.11 -32.39 38.01
C SER A 49 18.83 -30.95 38.46
N VAL A 50 17.59 -30.63 38.86
CA VAL A 50 17.19 -29.27 39.21
C VAL A 50 17.67 -28.93 40.62
N HIS A 51 18.64 -28.03 40.71
CA HIS A 51 19.20 -27.53 41.96
C HIS A 51 18.95 -26.02 42.09
N LYS A 52 18.44 -25.57 43.24
CA LYS A 52 18.27 -24.14 43.54
C LYS A 52 19.54 -23.60 44.19
N ASN A 53 20.14 -22.57 43.59
CA ASN A 53 21.33 -21.90 44.09
C ASN A 53 20.97 -20.86 45.16
N SER A 54 21.95 -20.49 46.00
CA SER A 54 21.80 -19.49 47.08
C SER A 54 21.34 -18.11 46.59
N ASN A 55 21.71 -17.74 45.37
CA ASN A 55 21.31 -16.49 44.70
C ASN A 55 19.90 -16.53 44.06
N ASN A 56 19.04 -17.48 44.43
CA ASN A 56 17.71 -17.74 43.85
C ASN A 56 17.69 -18.07 42.33
N THR A 57 18.83 -18.38 41.72
CA THR A 57 18.89 -19.01 40.40
C THR A 57 18.79 -20.54 40.50
N TYR A 58 18.66 -21.22 39.36
CA TYR A 58 18.53 -22.67 39.26
C TYR A 58 19.56 -23.21 38.27
N ASN A 59 20.20 -24.31 38.65
CA ASN A 59 20.96 -25.17 37.75
C ASN A 59 20.07 -26.36 37.37
N PHE A 60 20.07 -26.77 36.10
CA PHE A 60 19.32 -27.95 35.64
C PHE A 60 19.86 -28.46 34.29
N THR A 61 19.64 -29.74 34.01
CA THR A 61 20.01 -30.36 32.74
C THR A 61 18.79 -30.48 31.83
N ILE A 62 18.89 -29.92 30.63
CA ILE A 62 18.00 -30.22 29.51
C ILE A 62 18.48 -31.52 28.89
N ARG A 63 17.57 -32.48 28.67
CA ARG A 63 17.83 -33.73 27.94
C ARG A 63 16.95 -33.77 26.69
N GLY A 64 17.43 -34.44 25.65
CA GLY A 64 16.65 -34.68 24.45
C GLY A 64 17.17 -35.86 23.65
N TYR A 65 16.50 -36.17 22.55
CA TYR A 65 17.02 -37.05 21.52
C TYR A 65 16.50 -36.66 20.14
N VAL A 66 17.23 -37.12 19.11
CA VAL A 66 16.69 -37.36 17.77
C VAL A 66 16.66 -38.87 17.53
N LYS A 67 15.52 -39.39 17.07
CA LYS A 67 15.29 -40.82 16.82
C LYS A 67 14.76 -41.03 15.42
N ASN A 68 15.40 -41.91 14.65
CA ASN A 68 14.84 -42.33 13.37
C ASN A 68 13.69 -43.33 13.62
N ILE A 69 12.45 -42.87 13.45
CA ILE A 69 11.23 -43.67 13.54
C ILE A 69 10.76 -44.19 12.17
N GLY A 70 11.47 -43.84 11.09
CA GLY A 70 11.20 -44.31 9.74
C GLY A 70 11.52 -45.80 9.54
N ASN A 71 11.21 -46.34 8.36
CA ASN A 71 11.45 -47.74 8.03
C ASN A 71 12.78 -48.00 7.31
N VAL A 72 13.60 -46.97 7.07
CA VAL A 72 14.92 -47.03 6.44
C VAL A 72 15.93 -46.26 7.30
N ASN A 73 17.21 -46.65 7.24
CA ASN A 73 18.31 -45.93 7.91
C ASN A 73 18.46 -44.50 7.36
N TYR A 74 18.67 -43.54 8.25
CA TYR A 74 19.06 -42.18 7.87
C TYR A 74 20.57 -42.15 7.64
N VAL A 75 21.04 -41.68 6.49
CA VAL A 75 22.46 -41.58 6.12
C VAL A 75 22.70 -40.29 5.33
N SER A 76 23.59 -39.44 5.82
CA SER A 76 23.96 -38.15 5.23
C SER A 76 25.48 -37.93 5.23
N ARG A 77 25.93 -36.87 4.56
CA ARG A 77 27.32 -36.38 4.65
C ARG A 77 27.50 -35.56 5.92
N GLN A 78 28.76 -35.36 6.32
CA GLN A 78 29.10 -34.48 7.44
C GLN A 78 28.54 -33.07 7.20
N ASN A 79 27.97 -32.47 8.25
CA ASN A 79 27.37 -31.14 8.28
C ASN A 79 26.07 -30.92 7.48
N GLN A 80 25.57 -31.90 6.70
CA GLN A 80 24.29 -31.78 5.98
C GLN A 80 23.07 -31.61 6.89
N GLN A 81 23.20 -31.91 8.18
CA GLN A 81 22.20 -31.65 9.18
C GLN A 81 22.83 -31.41 10.55
N VAL A 82 22.16 -30.58 11.34
CA VAL A 82 22.60 -30.15 12.67
C VAL A 82 21.39 -30.18 13.59
N LEU A 83 21.51 -30.85 14.72
CA LEU A 83 20.56 -30.74 15.82
C LEU A 83 21.01 -29.60 16.72
N PHE A 84 20.22 -28.55 16.90
CA PHE A 84 20.60 -27.38 17.72
C PHE A 84 19.59 -27.13 18.83
N LEU A 85 20.10 -26.74 20.01
CA LEU A 85 19.31 -26.27 21.14
C LEU A 85 19.41 -24.74 21.20
N HIS A 86 18.25 -24.08 21.22
CA HIS A 86 18.19 -22.62 21.36
C HIS A 86 17.09 -22.16 22.32
N LYS A 87 17.19 -20.90 22.74
CA LYS A 87 16.27 -20.26 23.69
C LYS A 87 15.15 -19.56 22.93
N VAL A 88 13.91 -20.04 23.06
CA VAL A 88 12.76 -19.54 22.29
C VAL A 88 12.49 -18.07 22.62
N GLY A 89 12.32 -17.25 21.58
CA GLY A 89 12.15 -15.79 21.72
C GLY A 89 13.46 -15.01 21.89
N SER A 90 14.60 -15.68 21.80
CA SER A 90 15.94 -15.08 21.76
C SER A 90 16.72 -15.60 20.53
N SER A 91 17.73 -14.85 20.09
CA SER A 91 18.73 -15.34 19.14
C SER A 91 19.86 -16.13 19.82
N GLN A 92 19.72 -16.44 21.11
CA GLN A 92 20.70 -17.19 21.88
C GLN A 92 20.69 -18.68 21.49
N HIS A 93 21.62 -19.04 20.60
CA HIS A 93 22.10 -20.41 20.43
C HIS A 93 22.73 -20.90 21.74
N ILE A 94 22.60 -22.19 22.05
CA ILE A 94 23.17 -22.79 23.26
C ILE A 94 24.25 -23.79 22.87
N THR A 95 23.92 -24.77 22.04
CA THR A 95 24.85 -25.79 21.53
C THR A 95 24.17 -26.58 20.41
N ASP A 96 25.00 -27.24 19.62
CA ASP A 96 24.70 -28.03 18.44
C ASP A 96 25.37 -29.40 18.49
N TRP A 97 24.73 -30.38 17.83
CA TRP A 97 25.23 -31.74 17.67
C TRP A 97 25.13 -32.17 16.21
N HIS A 98 26.24 -32.68 15.70
CA HIS A 98 26.33 -33.27 14.37
C HIS A 98 26.22 -34.79 14.46
N PHE A 99 25.59 -35.39 13.45
CA PHE A 99 25.61 -36.82 13.19
C PHE A 99 25.66 -37.03 11.67
N THR A 100 25.87 -38.27 11.22
CA THR A 100 25.82 -38.63 9.78
C THR A 100 25.00 -39.89 9.52
N ARG A 101 24.66 -40.64 10.58
CA ARG A 101 23.89 -41.87 10.49
C ARG A 101 22.99 -42.05 11.71
N LEU A 102 21.73 -42.42 11.46
CA LEU A 102 20.81 -42.96 12.47
C LEU A 102 20.10 -44.16 11.86
N ASN A 103 20.47 -45.37 12.30
CA ASN A 103 19.81 -46.59 11.88
C ASN A 103 18.33 -46.58 12.28
N ARG A 104 17.50 -47.38 11.59
CA ARG A 104 16.08 -47.54 11.93
C ARG A 104 15.91 -47.85 13.42
N GLY A 105 15.12 -47.04 14.12
CA GLY A 105 14.86 -47.18 15.56
C GLY A 105 15.96 -46.65 16.48
N GLN A 106 17.14 -46.28 15.96
CA GLN A 106 18.24 -45.72 16.74
C GLN A 106 17.92 -44.27 17.16
N ALA A 107 18.40 -43.88 18.35
CA ALA A 107 18.34 -42.52 18.86
C ALA A 107 19.72 -41.99 19.23
N MET A 108 20.01 -40.74 18.88
CA MET A 108 21.11 -39.97 19.45
C MET A 108 20.56 -39.18 20.63
N ASN A 109 21.03 -39.49 21.85
CA ASN A 109 20.66 -38.78 23.07
C ASN A 109 21.58 -37.58 23.29
N VAL A 110 21.01 -36.45 23.70
CA VAL A 110 21.73 -35.19 23.94
C VAL A 110 21.37 -34.62 25.31
N HIS A 111 22.31 -33.92 25.94
CA HIS A 111 22.08 -33.25 27.22
C HIS A 111 22.93 -31.99 27.35
N VAL A 112 22.39 -30.98 28.07
CA VAL A 112 23.05 -29.68 28.28
C VAL A 112 22.80 -29.19 29.71
N PRO A 113 23.84 -28.88 30.48
CA PRO A 113 23.69 -28.17 31.75
C PRO A 113 23.36 -26.69 31.50
N VAL A 114 22.25 -26.23 32.07
CA VAL A 114 21.88 -24.82 32.17
C VAL A 114 22.22 -24.36 33.59
N ILE A 115 23.08 -23.35 33.70
CA ILE A 115 23.64 -22.86 34.97
C ILE A 115 23.11 -21.44 35.24
N ASN A 116 22.84 -21.13 36.51
CA ASN A 116 22.44 -19.80 36.98
C ASN A 116 21.20 -19.20 36.28
N GLN A 117 20.23 -20.01 35.86
CA GLN A 117 18.99 -19.52 35.26
C GLN A 117 18.12 -18.87 36.36
N PRO A 118 17.74 -17.58 36.25
CA PRO A 118 16.86 -16.94 37.24
C PRO A 118 15.55 -17.70 37.41
N GLY A 119 15.19 -17.98 38.66
CA GLY A 119 13.87 -18.47 39.01
C GLY A 119 12.90 -17.31 39.23
N GLY A 120 11.71 -17.42 38.65
CA GLY A 120 10.69 -16.39 38.74
C GLY A 120 9.59 -16.60 37.70
N GLU A 121 8.79 -15.57 37.47
CA GLU A 121 7.67 -15.59 36.50
C GLU A 121 8.13 -15.81 35.05
N PHE A 122 9.37 -15.44 34.72
CA PHE A 122 9.90 -15.38 33.35
C PHE A 122 11.01 -16.42 33.07
N VAL A 123 10.77 -17.69 33.43
CA VAL A 123 11.60 -18.81 32.95
C VAL A 123 11.44 -18.90 31.41
N PRO A 124 12.53 -19.00 30.63
CA PRO A 124 12.43 -19.12 29.16
C PRO A 124 11.98 -20.52 28.74
N SER A 125 11.42 -20.63 27.54
CA SER A 125 11.25 -21.92 26.85
C SER A 125 12.51 -22.26 26.04
N TYR A 126 12.78 -23.54 25.83
CA TYR A 126 13.89 -24.01 24.99
C TYR A 126 13.37 -24.92 23.88
N GLU A 127 13.97 -24.83 22.70
CA GLU A 127 13.61 -25.64 21.54
C GLU A 127 14.83 -26.37 21.01
N LEU A 128 14.67 -27.68 20.86
CA LEU A 128 15.60 -28.59 20.20
C LEU A 128 15.05 -28.83 18.80
N ALA A 129 15.81 -28.51 17.76
CA ALA A 129 15.36 -28.61 16.37
C ALA A 129 16.47 -29.12 15.45
N LEU A 130 16.08 -29.83 14.40
CA LEU A 130 16.94 -30.17 13.27
C LEU A 130 16.90 -29.05 12.23
N SER A 131 18.08 -28.60 11.80
CA SER A 131 18.26 -27.93 10.52
C SER A 131 18.94 -28.89 9.56
N PHE A 132 18.61 -28.75 8.29
CA PHE A 132 19.26 -29.45 7.20
C PHE A 132 19.88 -28.42 6.26
N ASP A 133 20.87 -28.84 5.46
CA ASP A 133 21.42 -28.00 4.41
C ASP A 133 20.33 -27.68 3.35
N PRO A 134 20.37 -26.49 2.72
CA PRO A 134 19.33 -26.05 1.78
C PRO A 134 19.15 -26.94 0.54
N ASP A 135 20.14 -27.77 0.22
CA ASP A 135 20.18 -28.69 -0.91
C ASP A 135 19.99 -30.17 -0.54
N ILE A 136 19.67 -30.49 0.72
CA ILE A 136 19.54 -31.89 1.16
C ILE A 136 18.51 -32.69 0.31
N TYR A 137 17.39 -32.07 -0.05
CA TYR A 137 16.35 -32.67 -0.90
C TYR A 137 16.67 -32.61 -2.42
N MET A 138 17.90 -32.20 -2.79
CA MET A 138 18.36 -32.03 -4.17
C MET A 138 19.65 -32.80 -4.48
N ASP A 139 20.36 -33.31 -3.47
CA ASP A 139 21.63 -34.02 -3.61
C ASP A 139 21.49 -35.47 -4.16
N ARG A 140 20.24 -35.92 -4.36
CA ARG A 140 19.81 -37.27 -4.80
C ARG A 140 20.06 -38.39 -3.79
N ASN A 141 20.33 -38.09 -2.53
CA ASN A 141 20.52 -39.06 -1.47
C ASN A 141 19.21 -39.32 -0.70
N SER A 142 18.31 -40.15 -1.24
CA SER A 142 17.03 -40.45 -0.58
C SER A 142 17.13 -41.12 0.81
N ALA A 143 18.34 -41.40 1.31
CA ALA A 143 18.61 -41.81 2.69
C ALA A 143 18.74 -40.64 3.68
N ASN A 144 18.77 -39.37 3.24
CA ASN A 144 18.71 -38.18 4.12
C ASN A 144 17.39 -37.37 3.98
N ASP A 145 16.50 -37.76 3.05
CA ASP A 145 15.17 -37.17 2.82
C ASP A 145 14.22 -37.43 4.00
N ASP A 146 14.21 -36.54 5.01
CA ASP A 146 13.24 -36.62 6.10
C ASP A 146 11.79 -36.40 5.62
N ARG A 147 10.92 -37.29 6.08
CA ARG A 147 9.54 -37.40 5.60
C ARG A 147 8.53 -36.57 6.36
N ASN A 148 8.86 -36.19 7.59
CA ASN A 148 7.90 -35.65 8.53
C ASN A 148 8.47 -34.43 9.25
N SER A 149 8.75 -33.39 8.47
CA SER A 149 9.30 -32.12 8.96
C SER A 149 8.55 -31.42 10.11
N ARG A 150 7.41 -31.94 10.57
CA ARG A 150 6.70 -31.50 11.77
C ARG A 150 7.19 -32.12 13.08
N ASN A 151 7.94 -33.22 13.06
CA ASN A 151 8.51 -33.84 14.27
C ASN A 151 10.03 -33.58 14.44
N ASN A 152 10.65 -32.91 13.46
CA ASN A 152 12.02 -32.40 13.50
C ASN A 152 12.29 -31.31 14.54
N GLN A 153 11.29 -30.89 15.32
CA GLN A 153 11.43 -29.89 16.38
C GLN A 153 10.59 -30.25 17.60
N ALA A 154 11.13 -29.98 18.79
CA ALA A 154 10.42 -30.12 20.05
C ALA A 154 10.75 -28.96 20.98
N THR A 155 9.72 -28.37 21.60
CA THR A 155 9.86 -27.27 22.55
C THR A 155 9.54 -27.74 23.97
N ILE A 156 10.44 -27.49 24.92
CA ILE A 156 10.09 -27.51 26.35
C ILE A 156 9.65 -26.11 26.79
N SER A 157 8.38 -26.02 27.20
CA SER A 157 7.77 -24.76 27.61
C SER A 157 8.30 -24.26 28.97
N SER A 158 8.35 -22.94 29.13
CA SER A 158 8.56 -22.26 30.41
C SER A 158 7.75 -22.87 31.56
N ARG A 159 6.44 -23.13 31.35
CA ARG A 159 5.54 -23.77 32.33
C ARG A 159 6.07 -25.12 32.82
N THR A 160 6.64 -25.94 31.94
CA THR A 160 7.22 -27.25 32.29
C THR A 160 8.43 -27.09 33.20
N ILE A 161 9.28 -26.09 32.92
CA ILE A 161 10.52 -25.82 33.64
C ILE A 161 10.22 -25.16 34.98
N SER A 162 9.35 -24.16 35.04
CA SER A 162 8.83 -23.58 36.29
C SER A 162 8.17 -24.64 37.18
N GLY A 163 7.46 -25.61 36.59
CA GLY A 163 6.91 -26.75 37.32
C GLY A 163 7.96 -27.71 37.87
N ALA A 164 9.14 -27.81 37.23
CA ALA A 164 10.27 -28.56 37.77
C ALA A 164 10.98 -27.77 38.89
N PHE A 165 11.16 -26.46 38.73
CA PHE A 165 11.70 -25.55 39.76
C PHE A 165 10.86 -25.57 41.03
N ALA A 166 9.52 -25.51 40.91
CA ALA A 166 8.60 -25.57 42.05
C ALA A 166 8.69 -26.88 42.85
N ARG A 167 8.95 -28.01 42.18
CA ARG A 167 9.18 -29.31 42.84
C ARG A 167 10.53 -29.37 43.54
N ALA A 168 11.59 -28.87 42.89
CA ALA A 168 12.95 -28.89 43.44
C ALA A 168 13.13 -27.97 44.66
N SER A 169 12.43 -26.83 44.68
CA SER A 169 12.51 -25.85 45.78
C SER A 169 11.77 -26.25 47.06
N GLY A 170 11.48 -27.55 47.24
CA GLY A 170 10.91 -28.08 48.48
C GLY A 170 9.60 -27.40 48.89
N GLY A 171 8.76 -27.03 47.91
CA GLY A 171 7.46 -26.40 48.16
C GLY A 171 6.66 -27.25 49.14
N VAL A 172 6.56 -26.75 50.37
CA VAL A 172 6.19 -27.55 51.55
C VAL A 172 4.87 -28.28 51.28
N GLN A 173 4.92 -29.61 51.25
CA GLN A 173 3.73 -30.39 51.54
C GLN A 173 3.33 -30.02 52.96
N VAL A 174 2.26 -29.23 53.08
CA VAL A 174 1.61 -28.96 54.37
C VAL A 174 1.03 -30.27 54.86
N ARG A 175 1.86 -31.08 55.54
CA ARG A 175 1.36 -32.04 56.52
C ARG A 175 0.53 -31.25 57.52
N PRO A 176 -0.72 -31.65 57.82
CA PRO A 176 -1.51 -30.95 58.83
C PRO A 176 -0.76 -31.01 60.16
N VAL A 177 -0.28 -29.86 60.63
CA VAL A 177 0.24 -29.75 61.99
C VAL A 177 -0.95 -29.91 62.92
N GLY A 178 -0.93 -30.97 63.74
CA GLY A 178 -1.94 -31.18 64.76
C GLY A 178 -1.92 -30.03 65.75
N VAL A 179 -2.99 -29.25 65.78
CA VAL A 179 -3.15 -28.17 66.76
C VAL A 179 -3.41 -28.82 68.12
N ARG A 180 -2.43 -28.72 69.02
CA ARG A 180 -2.63 -28.93 70.46
C ARG A 180 -3.38 -27.71 71.02
N THR A 181 -4.67 -27.85 71.26
CA THR A 181 -5.40 -27.08 72.28
C THR A 181 -5.56 -27.96 73.51
N GLY A 182 -5.05 -27.52 74.66
CA GLY A 182 -5.22 -28.21 75.93
C GLY A 182 -6.16 -27.45 76.86
N GLY A 183 -7.03 -28.18 77.55
CA GLY A 183 -7.90 -27.70 78.65
C GLY A 183 -9.03 -26.75 78.23
N LEU A 184 -10.27 -26.89 78.70
CA LEU A 184 -10.88 -27.86 79.63
C LEU A 184 -12.36 -28.08 79.22
N ASP A 185 -13.11 -28.85 80.01
CA ASP A 185 -14.54 -29.10 79.94
C ASP A 185 -15.06 -30.06 78.85
N ASN A 186 -15.24 -31.32 79.29
CA ASN A 186 -16.06 -32.32 78.59
C ASN A 186 -17.52 -31.86 78.53
N PRO A 187 -18.17 -32.07 77.38
CA PRO A 187 -19.42 -32.82 77.39
C PRO A 187 -19.26 -34.14 76.64
N ILE A 188 -19.94 -35.18 77.13
CA ILE A 188 -19.98 -36.51 76.52
C ILE A 188 -20.66 -36.41 75.15
N ILE A 189 -19.89 -36.40 74.07
CA ILE A 189 -20.41 -36.47 72.71
C ILE A 189 -20.72 -37.93 72.39
N LEU A 190 -21.99 -38.30 72.56
CA LEU A 190 -22.57 -39.48 71.91
C LEU A 190 -22.24 -39.44 70.41
N PRO A 191 -21.93 -40.59 69.76
CA PRO A 191 -21.58 -40.61 68.34
C PRO A 191 -22.78 -40.15 67.51
N LYS A 192 -22.78 -38.88 67.10
CA LYS A 192 -23.75 -38.38 66.12
C LYS A 192 -23.71 -39.32 64.91
N PRO A 193 -24.87 -39.83 64.45
CA PRO A 193 -24.88 -40.64 63.24
C PRO A 193 -24.22 -39.83 62.13
N ARG A 194 -23.29 -40.44 61.38
CA ARG A 194 -22.64 -39.82 60.24
C ARG A 194 -23.68 -39.58 59.15
N GLY A 195 -24.44 -38.50 59.30
CA GLY A 195 -25.42 -38.03 58.33
C GLY A 195 -24.71 -37.96 56.99
N LYS A 196 -25.28 -38.62 55.98
CA LYS A 196 -24.63 -38.74 54.68
C LYS A 196 -24.37 -37.33 54.16
N LEU A 197 -23.10 -36.97 54.00
CA LEU A 197 -22.71 -35.63 53.57
C LEU A 197 -22.89 -35.47 52.06
N THR A 198 -23.13 -34.23 51.65
CA THR A 198 -23.23 -33.78 50.25
C THR A 198 -21.85 -33.59 49.64
N ASP A 199 -21.71 -33.69 48.32
CA ASP A 199 -20.43 -33.48 47.63
C ASP A 199 -20.72 -33.10 46.17
N LEU A 200 -20.45 -31.86 45.77
CA LEU A 200 -20.83 -31.26 44.50
C LEU A 200 -19.62 -31.08 43.59
N ILE A 201 -19.52 -31.91 42.54
CA ILE A 201 -18.45 -31.78 41.55
C ILE A 201 -18.92 -31.13 40.24
N PRO A 202 -18.12 -30.22 39.65
CA PRO A 202 -18.32 -29.76 38.28
C PRO A 202 -17.71 -30.76 37.29
N VAL A 203 -18.54 -31.30 36.40
CA VAL A 203 -18.17 -32.27 35.36
C VAL A 203 -18.22 -31.61 33.98
N VAL A 204 -17.13 -31.70 33.21
CA VAL A 204 -17.09 -31.17 31.84
C VAL A 204 -17.52 -32.27 30.85
N VAL A 205 -18.69 -32.10 30.22
CA VAL A 205 -19.23 -33.06 29.25
C VAL A 205 -18.68 -32.80 27.84
N ASN A 206 -18.64 -31.52 27.42
CA ASN A 206 -18.02 -31.11 26.16
C ASN A 206 -17.50 -29.67 26.25
N ALA A 207 -16.18 -29.54 26.41
CA ALA A 207 -15.45 -28.29 26.48
C ALA A 207 -15.77 -27.32 25.33
N ASN A 208 -15.81 -27.82 24.09
CA ASN A 208 -15.97 -27.02 22.88
C ASN A 208 -17.39 -26.45 22.72
N GLN A 209 -18.39 -27.12 23.29
CA GLN A 209 -19.78 -26.68 23.31
C GLN A 209 -20.14 -25.91 24.60
N GLY A 210 -19.23 -25.84 25.58
CA GLY A 210 -19.55 -25.35 26.92
C GLY A 210 -20.62 -26.18 27.62
N ALA A 211 -20.72 -27.47 27.30
CA ALA A 211 -21.63 -28.40 27.95
C ALA A 211 -20.96 -28.94 29.21
N ILE A 212 -21.55 -28.66 30.36
CA ILE A 212 -21.06 -29.06 31.67
C ILE A 212 -22.24 -29.58 32.51
N GLN A 213 -21.93 -30.25 33.61
CA GLN A 213 -22.89 -30.68 34.62
C GLN A 213 -22.34 -30.33 36.01
N VAL A 214 -23.23 -30.06 36.96
CA VAL A 214 -22.91 -30.18 38.39
C VAL A 214 -23.54 -31.46 38.89
N LYS A 215 -22.77 -32.33 39.53
CA LYS A 215 -23.24 -33.63 40.03
C LYS A 215 -23.02 -33.73 41.54
N ASN A 216 -24.05 -34.17 42.27
CA ASN A 216 -23.89 -34.57 43.65
C ASN A 216 -23.40 -36.02 43.71
N ILE A 217 -22.15 -36.23 44.12
CA ILE A 217 -21.56 -37.56 44.35
C ILE A 217 -21.60 -37.96 45.83
N GLY A 218 -22.04 -37.06 46.71
CA GLY A 218 -22.22 -37.31 48.13
C GLY A 218 -23.45 -38.16 48.41
N GLY A 219 -23.51 -38.72 49.61
CA GLY A 219 -24.66 -39.52 50.06
C GLY A 219 -25.82 -38.67 50.60
N GLY A 220 -25.62 -37.38 50.83
CA GLY A 220 -26.65 -36.43 51.29
C GLY A 220 -27.33 -35.67 50.16
N SER A 221 -28.52 -35.12 50.41
CA SER A 221 -29.21 -34.23 49.47
C SER A 221 -28.63 -32.81 49.54
N ALA A 222 -28.07 -32.33 48.43
CA ALA A 222 -27.55 -30.97 48.33
C ALA A 222 -28.70 -29.97 48.17
N GLY A 223 -28.64 -28.86 48.92
CA GLY A 223 -29.52 -27.71 48.72
C GLY A 223 -29.33 -27.04 47.36
N SER A 224 -30.05 -25.95 47.11
CA SER A 224 -29.76 -25.11 45.95
C SER A 224 -28.44 -24.37 46.11
N SER A 225 -27.71 -24.21 45.02
CA SER A 225 -26.34 -23.68 44.99
C SER A 225 -26.14 -22.79 43.76
N LYS A 226 -24.92 -22.28 43.55
CA LYS A 226 -24.54 -21.48 42.38
C LYS A 226 -23.21 -21.94 41.82
N LEU A 227 -23.22 -22.33 40.55
CA LEU A 227 -22.01 -22.55 39.79
C LEU A 227 -21.41 -21.20 39.39
N PHE A 228 -20.15 -20.96 39.76
CA PHE A 228 -19.36 -19.86 39.24
C PHE A 228 -18.41 -20.35 38.14
N VAL A 229 -18.37 -19.63 37.02
CA VAL A 229 -17.43 -19.87 35.92
C VAL A 229 -16.56 -18.64 35.71
N ILE A 230 -15.28 -18.76 36.07
CA ILE A 230 -14.26 -17.77 35.77
C ILE A 230 -13.62 -18.12 34.42
N CYS A 231 -13.63 -17.19 33.47
CA CYS A 231 -13.13 -17.45 32.13
C CYS A 231 -12.02 -16.48 31.72
N SER A 232 -10.96 -17.02 31.13
CA SER A 232 -9.76 -16.29 30.71
C SER A 232 -9.34 -16.71 29.30
N VAL A 233 -8.84 -15.75 28.50
CA VAL A 233 -8.22 -16.02 27.20
C VAL A 233 -6.80 -15.52 27.23
N VAL A 234 -5.82 -16.41 27.05
CA VAL A 234 -4.47 -16.03 26.68
C VAL A 234 -4.48 -15.78 25.17
N LEU A 235 -4.35 -14.51 24.78
CA LEU A 235 -4.25 -14.11 23.38
C LEU A 235 -2.91 -14.54 22.79
N SER A 236 -2.84 -14.63 21.46
CA SER A 236 -1.62 -15.04 20.72
C SER A 236 -0.42 -14.10 20.88
N ASP A 237 -0.54 -12.99 21.62
CA ASP A 237 0.57 -12.12 22.00
C ASP A 237 1.30 -12.61 23.26
N GLY A 238 0.74 -13.59 23.99
CA GLY A 238 1.30 -14.21 25.18
C GLY A 238 1.36 -13.31 26.42
N ARG A 239 0.82 -12.08 26.34
CA ARG A 239 1.04 -11.04 27.38
C ARG A 239 -0.22 -10.63 28.12
N ASN A 240 -1.40 -10.90 27.57
CA ASN A 240 -2.67 -10.47 28.16
C ASN A 240 -3.64 -11.65 28.34
N THR A 241 -3.95 -11.98 29.60
CA THR A 241 -5.15 -12.75 29.95
C THR A 241 -6.34 -11.82 29.99
N VAL A 242 -7.25 -11.94 29.03
CA VAL A 242 -8.48 -11.13 28.99
C VAL A 242 -9.67 -11.97 29.46
N PRO A 243 -10.58 -11.45 30.31
CA PRO A 243 -11.88 -12.05 30.59
C PRO A 243 -12.61 -12.49 29.32
N CYS A 244 -12.87 -13.79 29.15
CA CYS A 244 -13.43 -14.29 27.89
C CYS A 244 -14.87 -13.81 27.67
N ALA A 245 -15.62 -13.67 28.76
CA ALA A 245 -17.03 -13.29 28.76
C ALA A 245 -17.27 -11.79 28.48
N ALA A 246 -16.31 -10.92 28.82
CA ALA A 246 -16.39 -9.48 28.54
C ALA A 246 -16.49 -9.15 27.04
N GLY A 247 -15.81 -9.93 26.18
CA GLY A 247 -15.91 -9.79 24.72
C GLY A 247 -17.10 -10.52 24.08
N LEU A 248 -17.97 -11.11 24.90
CA LEU A 248 -18.94 -12.14 24.49
C LEU A 248 -20.40 -11.76 24.78
N HIS A 249 -20.63 -10.78 25.66
CA HIS A 249 -21.96 -10.33 26.11
C HIS A 249 -22.85 -11.49 26.57
N LEU A 250 -22.31 -12.40 27.39
CA LEU A 250 -23.11 -13.46 27.99
C LEU A 250 -24.07 -12.89 29.05
N PRO A 251 -25.31 -13.39 29.14
CA PRO A 251 -26.20 -13.06 30.25
C PRO A 251 -25.57 -13.53 31.57
N ASN A 252 -25.81 -12.78 32.65
CA ASN A 252 -25.28 -13.04 34.00
C ASN A 252 -23.74 -13.02 34.11
N TYR A 253 -23.05 -12.30 33.21
CA TYR A 253 -21.63 -12.00 33.38
C TYR A 253 -21.43 -10.81 34.34
N ASP A 254 -20.80 -11.07 35.47
CA ASP A 254 -20.29 -10.03 36.36
C ASP A 254 -18.87 -9.62 35.91
N ALA A 255 -18.78 -8.39 35.42
CA ALA A 255 -17.53 -7.81 34.95
C ALA A 255 -16.55 -7.42 36.07
N ALA A 256 -17.03 -7.18 37.30
CA ALA A 256 -16.18 -6.83 38.42
C ALA A 256 -15.42 -8.06 38.95
N ASN A 257 -16.10 -9.21 39.02
CA ASN A 257 -15.52 -10.45 39.53
C ASN A 257 -15.01 -11.41 38.44
N ASN A 258 -15.21 -11.10 37.15
CA ASN A 258 -14.96 -11.99 36.00
C ASN A 258 -15.62 -13.37 36.16
N THR A 259 -16.88 -13.38 36.59
CA THR A 259 -17.67 -14.59 36.87
C THR A 259 -18.93 -14.63 36.03
N LEU A 260 -19.24 -15.80 35.47
CA LEU A 260 -20.59 -16.14 35.03
C LEU A 260 -21.25 -16.95 36.14
N MET A 261 -22.47 -16.57 36.52
CA MET A 261 -23.21 -17.22 37.61
C MET A 261 -24.42 -17.98 37.07
N TYR A 262 -24.51 -19.27 37.40
CA TYR A 262 -25.65 -20.14 37.09
C TYR A 262 -26.25 -20.70 38.37
N ARG A 263 -27.58 -20.67 38.51
CA ARG A 263 -28.28 -21.30 39.63
C ARG A 263 -28.29 -22.81 39.45
N ILE A 264 -27.97 -23.54 40.51
CA ILE A 264 -28.05 -25.01 40.57
C ILE A 264 -29.23 -25.35 41.49
N PRO A 265 -30.24 -26.13 41.02
CA PRO A 265 -31.32 -26.60 41.88
C PRO A 265 -30.80 -27.59 42.93
N ALA A 266 -31.60 -27.90 43.94
CA ALA A 266 -31.27 -28.94 44.90
C ALA A 266 -31.04 -30.31 44.21
N LEU A 267 -29.97 -31.01 44.59
CA LEU A 267 -29.56 -32.28 43.98
C LEU A 267 -29.59 -33.42 45.01
N ARG A 268 -30.47 -34.40 44.79
CA ARG A 268 -30.44 -35.68 45.51
C ARG A 268 -29.10 -36.41 45.27
N PRO A 269 -28.69 -37.35 46.14
CA PRO A 269 -27.51 -38.19 45.92
C PRO A 269 -27.49 -38.80 44.50
N GLY A 270 -26.35 -38.70 43.82
CA GLY A 270 -26.16 -39.19 42.45
C GLY A 270 -26.74 -38.31 41.33
N ALA A 271 -27.62 -37.34 41.64
CA ALA A 271 -28.27 -36.49 40.64
C ALA A 271 -27.31 -35.46 40.01
N SER A 272 -27.61 -35.04 38.77
CA SER A 272 -26.82 -34.06 38.03
C SER A 272 -27.68 -33.01 37.34
N HIS A 273 -27.26 -31.74 37.37
CA HIS A 273 -27.86 -30.65 36.62
C HIS A 273 -26.98 -30.25 35.43
N ALA A 274 -27.52 -30.31 34.20
CA ALA A 274 -26.79 -29.99 32.98
C ALA A 274 -26.94 -28.51 32.58
N LEU A 275 -25.83 -27.90 32.15
CA LEU A 275 -25.76 -26.50 31.73
C LEU A 275 -25.05 -26.36 30.39
N ARG A 276 -25.47 -25.37 29.59
CA ARG A 276 -24.77 -24.92 28.38
C ARG A 276 -24.34 -23.47 28.55
N LEU A 277 -23.06 -23.26 28.83
CA LEU A 277 -22.50 -21.94 29.17
C LEU A 277 -22.72 -20.89 28.07
N PHE A 278 -22.73 -21.31 26.81
CA PHE A 278 -22.79 -20.43 25.64
C PHE A 278 -24.15 -20.51 24.89
N GLY A 279 -25.15 -21.16 25.50
CA GLY A 279 -26.46 -21.39 24.88
C GLY A 279 -26.35 -22.28 23.62
N PRO A 280 -27.05 -21.96 22.52
CA PRO A 280 -26.91 -22.68 21.24
C PRO A 280 -25.66 -22.25 20.44
N ARG A 281 -24.89 -21.25 20.90
CA ARG A 281 -23.71 -20.74 20.19
C ARG A 281 -22.47 -21.48 20.68
N ALA A 282 -21.60 -21.92 19.76
CA ALA A 282 -20.28 -22.43 20.14
C ALA A 282 -19.36 -21.30 20.64
N LEU A 283 -18.32 -21.67 21.40
CA LEU A 283 -17.24 -20.77 21.84
C LEU A 283 -16.71 -19.90 20.65
N PRO A 284 -16.55 -18.58 20.81
CA PRO A 284 -16.09 -17.72 19.72
C PRO A 284 -14.69 -18.11 19.27
N ARG A 285 -14.57 -18.44 17.98
CA ARG A 285 -13.35 -18.95 17.33
C ARG A 285 -12.29 -17.86 17.08
N ARG A 286 -11.90 -17.10 18.11
CA ARG A 286 -10.61 -16.39 18.07
C ARG A 286 -9.53 -17.40 18.48
N PRO A 287 -8.40 -17.49 17.76
CA PRO A 287 -7.28 -18.32 18.20
C PRO A 287 -6.74 -17.86 19.56
N GLY A 288 -6.53 -18.80 20.48
CA GLY A 288 -6.05 -18.53 21.82
C GLY A 288 -6.19 -19.74 22.74
N ILE A 289 -5.56 -19.67 23.91
CA ILE A 289 -5.76 -20.66 24.97
C ILE A 289 -6.86 -20.13 25.89
N TYR A 290 -7.96 -20.87 26.00
CA TYR A 290 -9.13 -20.53 26.80
C TYR A 290 -9.08 -21.31 28.11
N GLY A 291 -8.83 -20.65 29.22
CA GLY A 291 -8.87 -21.24 30.56
C GLY A 291 -10.22 -20.95 31.22
N MET A 292 -10.98 -22.00 31.53
CA MET A 292 -12.20 -21.92 32.34
C MET A 292 -11.96 -22.58 33.70
N LYS A 293 -12.32 -21.91 34.79
CA LYS A 293 -12.37 -22.50 36.14
C LYS A 293 -13.83 -22.51 36.59
N LEU A 294 -14.32 -23.70 36.91
CA LEU A 294 -15.70 -23.95 37.37
C LEU A 294 -15.65 -24.22 38.88
N PHE A 295 -16.61 -23.67 39.63
CA PHE A 295 -16.82 -23.94 41.05
C PHE A 295 -18.28 -24.32 41.26
N ALA A 296 -18.57 -25.55 41.68
CA ALA A 296 -19.94 -26.08 41.78
C ALA A 296 -20.77 -25.36 42.84
N ASP A 297 -20.19 -25.09 44.02
CA ASP A 297 -20.74 -24.21 45.04
C ASP A 297 -19.87 -22.97 45.25
N GLY A 298 -19.95 -22.02 44.30
CA GLY A 298 -19.13 -20.80 44.30
C GLY A 298 -19.33 -19.89 45.51
N GLU A 299 -20.44 -20.05 46.26
CA GLU A 299 -20.76 -19.28 47.46
C GLU A 299 -20.46 -20.03 48.77
N ARG A 300 -20.03 -21.30 48.74
CA ARG A 300 -19.78 -22.16 49.91
C ARG A 300 -20.95 -22.17 50.92
N ARG A 301 -22.17 -22.34 50.41
CA ARG A 301 -23.41 -22.43 51.20
C ARG A 301 -23.73 -23.86 51.62
N ILE A 302 -23.17 -24.85 50.96
CA ILE A 302 -23.41 -26.27 51.22
C ILE A 302 -22.16 -26.84 51.87
N ALA A 303 -22.31 -27.47 53.04
CA ALA A 303 -21.20 -28.14 53.70
C ALA A 303 -20.89 -29.46 52.96
N GLU A 304 -19.78 -29.51 52.24
CA GLU A 304 -19.42 -30.69 51.43
C GLU A 304 -18.53 -31.68 52.20
N SER A 305 -18.60 -32.98 51.89
CA SER A 305 -17.63 -33.96 52.41
C SER A 305 -16.21 -33.72 51.88
N ASN A 306 -16.07 -32.95 50.80
CA ASN A 306 -14.79 -32.67 50.16
C ASN A 306 -14.76 -31.30 49.48
N GLU A 307 -14.58 -30.23 50.26
CA GLU A 307 -14.41 -28.84 49.77
C GLU A 307 -13.27 -28.61 48.73
N ARG A 308 -12.52 -29.65 48.34
CA ARG A 308 -11.43 -29.57 47.34
C ARG A 308 -11.84 -30.03 45.94
N ASN A 309 -12.90 -30.82 45.77
CA ASN A 309 -13.31 -31.33 44.45
C ASN A 309 -14.40 -30.45 43.79
N ASN A 310 -14.98 -29.51 44.53
CA ASN A 310 -15.96 -28.55 44.01
C ASN A 310 -15.40 -27.59 42.95
N ALA A 311 -14.09 -27.58 42.70
CA ALA A 311 -13.44 -26.76 41.68
C ALA A 311 -12.67 -27.58 40.63
N ILE A 312 -12.96 -27.36 39.35
CA ILE A 312 -12.16 -27.90 38.23
C ILE A 312 -11.65 -26.77 37.32
N ARG A 313 -10.42 -26.93 36.79
CA ARG A 313 -9.85 -26.06 35.76
C ARG A 313 -9.73 -26.81 34.44
N LEU A 314 -10.20 -26.18 33.38
CA LEU A 314 -10.20 -26.67 32.02
C LEU A 314 -9.47 -25.66 31.12
N ASP A 315 -8.24 -25.99 30.71
CA ASP A 315 -7.51 -25.25 29.68
C ASP A 315 -7.84 -25.87 28.30
N THR A 316 -8.63 -25.19 27.47
CA THR A 316 -8.92 -25.59 26.08
C THR A 316 -8.08 -24.77 25.12
N VAL A 317 -7.19 -25.42 24.37
CA VAL A 317 -6.45 -24.77 23.29
C VAL A 317 -7.35 -24.70 22.07
N ILE A 318 -7.96 -23.53 21.82
CA ILE A 318 -8.48 -23.22 20.49
C ILE A 318 -7.27 -22.87 19.64
N ASN A 319 -6.61 -23.93 19.15
CA ASN A 319 -5.63 -23.84 18.09
C ASN A 319 -6.24 -22.94 17.01
N SER A 320 -5.47 -21.98 16.51
CA SER A 320 -5.82 -21.41 15.21
C SER A 320 -6.00 -22.59 14.28
N GLY A 321 -7.24 -22.81 13.80
CA GLY A 321 -7.42 -23.50 12.53
C GLY A 321 -6.40 -22.87 11.60
N ALA A 322 -5.57 -23.72 10.97
CA ALA A 322 -4.35 -23.30 10.28
C ALA A 322 -4.61 -22.04 9.45
N LEU A 323 -3.64 -21.16 9.24
CA LEU A 323 -3.97 -19.93 8.53
C LEU A 323 -4.45 -20.25 7.09
N PRO A 324 -5.42 -19.49 6.54
CA PRO A 324 -5.75 -19.58 5.13
C PRO A 324 -4.53 -19.19 4.29
N ASP A 325 -4.52 -19.60 3.03
CA ASP A 325 -3.46 -19.25 2.10
C ASP A 325 -4.08 -18.93 0.74
N LEU A 326 -4.32 -17.66 0.43
CA LEU A 326 -4.96 -17.30 -0.83
C LEU A 326 -3.93 -17.14 -1.95
N LYS A 327 -4.00 -18.04 -2.92
CA LYS A 327 -3.20 -17.98 -4.14
C LYS A 327 -4.05 -17.44 -5.28
N ILE A 328 -3.57 -16.40 -5.96
CA ILE A 328 -4.11 -16.04 -7.28
C ILE A 328 -3.71 -17.16 -8.24
N VAL A 329 -4.69 -17.95 -8.71
CA VAL A 329 -4.44 -19.07 -9.62
C VAL A 329 -4.61 -18.69 -11.09
N ARG A 330 -5.42 -17.66 -11.39
CA ARG A 330 -5.61 -17.14 -12.75
C ARG A 330 -5.97 -15.66 -12.72
N VAL A 331 -5.50 -14.92 -13.72
CA VAL A 331 -5.93 -13.55 -14.02
C VAL A 331 -6.34 -13.48 -15.49
N THR A 332 -7.56 -13.01 -15.76
CA THR A 332 -8.08 -12.80 -17.11
C THR A 332 -8.26 -11.30 -17.34
N THR A 333 -7.44 -10.73 -18.22
CA THR A 333 -7.47 -9.32 -18.62
C THR A 333 -8.47 -9.05 -19.74
N ARG A 334 -9.30 -8.01 -19.61
CA ARG A 334 -10.29 -7.59 -20.60
C ARG A 334 -10.31 -6.07 -20.74
N ILE A 335 -10.49 -5.55 -21.96
CA ILE A 335 -10.73 -4.12 -22.16
C ILE A 335 -12.09 -3.74 -21.59
N ASN A 336 -12.15 -2.66 -20.82
CA ASN A 336 -13.42 -2.15 -20.28
C ASN A 336 -14.32 -1.66 -21.42
N SER A 337 -15.58 -2.09 -21.42
CA SER A 337 -16.55 -1.80 -22.49
C SER A 337 -16.79 -0.30 -22.69
N ARG A 338 -16.63 0.53 -21.65
CA ARG A 338 -16.72 2.00 -21.77
C ARG A 338 -15.62 2.57 -22.66
N VAL A 339 -14.39 2.04 -22.58
CA VAL A 339 -13.29 2.48 -23.45
C VAL A 339 -13.52 2.05 -24.89
N MET A 340 -14.03 0.84 -25.13
CA MET A 340 -14.45 0.46 -26.48
C MET A 340 -15.52 1.40 -27.04
N GLY A 341 -16.48 1.84 -26.22
CA GLY A 341 -17.47 2.86 -26.59
C GLY A 341 -16.85 4.23 -26.93
N ILE A 342 -15.86 4.68 -26.15
CA ILE A 342 -15.11 5.93 -26.40
C ILE A 342 -14.31 5.82 -27.72
N CYS A 343 -13.61 4.70 -27.93
CA CYS A 343 -12.84 4.43 -29.14
C CYS A 343 -13.70 4.38 -30.41
N ARG A 344 -14.91 3.81 -30.32
CA ARG A 344 -15.88 3.74 -31.43
C ARG A 344 -16.52 5.10 -31.74
N THR A 345 -16.97 5.83 -30.72
CA THR A 345 -17.82 7.02 -30.91
C THR A 345 -17.06 8.35 -31.04
N GLY A 346 -15.76 8.38 -30.71
CA GLY A 346 -14.99 9.63 -30.66
C GLY A 346 -15.39 10.58 -29.52
N ARG A 347 -16.46 10.27 -28.76
CA ARG A 347 -17.00 11.15 -27.72
C ARG A 347 -16.07 11.20 -26.52
N LYS A 348 -15.69 12.42 -26.12
CA LYS A 348 -14.97 12.65 -24.86
C LYS A 348 -15.86 12.20 -23.69
N ALA A 349 -15.33 11.35 -22.83
CA ALA A 349 -15.95 11.08 -21.53
C ALA A 349 -16.11 12.40 -20.75
N ARG A 350 -17.20 12.55 -19.99
CA ARG A 350 -17.43 13.75 -19.16
C ARG A 350 -16.28 13.87 -18.14
N PRO A 351 -15.72 15.08 -17.91
CA PRO A 351 -14.44 15.29 -17.22
C PRO A 351 -14.47 15.10 -15.69
N GLN A 352 -15.29 14.20 -15.15
CA GLN A 352 -15.55 14.06 -13.71
C GLN A 352 -15.25 12.67 -13.14
N SER A 353 -14.95 11.67 -13.97
CA SER A 353 -14.59 10.32 -13.48
C SER A 353 -13.44 9.70 -14.26
N SER A 354 -12.56 9.01 -13.52
CA SER A 354 -11.51 8.13 -14.03
C SER A 354 -12.05 7.15 -15.07
N ILE A 355 -11.34 6.99 -16.18
CA ILE A 355 -11.72 6.04 -17.22
C ILE A 355 -11.05 4.70 -16.89
N GLU A 356 -11.84 3.71 -16.49
CA GLU A 356 -11.42 2.31 -16.38
C GLU A 356 -11.04 1.81 -17.78
N VAL A 357 -9.81 1.31 -17.96
CA VAL A 357 -9.31 0.83 -19.27
C VAL A 357 -9.25 -0.68 -19.32
N LEU A 358 -8.74 -1.32 -18.26
CA LEU A 358 -8.66 -2.77 -18.13
C LEU A 358 -9.46 -3.25 -16.93
N ASN A 359 -10.18 -4.34 -17.12
CA ASN A 359 -10.78 -5.14 -16.08
C ASN A 359 -9.94 -6.42 -15.93
N PHE A 360 -9.69 -6.83 -14.70
CA PHE A 360 -8.97 -8.04 -14.34
C PHE A 360 -9.95 -8.95 -13.61
N ASP A 361 -10.35 -10.05 -14.23
CA ASP A 361 -11.15 -11.09 -13.60
C ASP A 361 -10.19 -12.15 -13.01
N LEU A 362 -10.14 -12.24 -11.68
CA LEU A 362 -9.25 -13.11 -10.93
C LEU A 362 -9.98 -14.36 -10.49
N GLU A 363 -9.24 -15.45 -10.46
CA GLU A 363 -9.60 -16.69 -9.79
C GLU A 363 -8.60 -16.92 -8.66
N VAL A 364 -9.10 -17.04 -7.43
CA VAL A 364 -8.30 -17.11 -6.21
C VAL A 364 -8.67 -18.37 -5.45
N LYS A 365 -7.70 -19.25 -5.24
CA LYS A 365 -7.87 -20.52 -4.52
C LYS A 365 -7.27 -20.41 -3.14
N ASN A 366 -8.01 -20.86 -2.13
CA ASN A 366 -7.44 -21.08 -0.81
C ASN A 366 -6.67 -22.40 -0.83
N VAL A 367 -5.35 -22.33 -0.93
CA VAL A 367 -4.44 -23.49 -0.89
C VAL A 367 -4.01 -23.85 0.53
N GLY A 368 -4.43 -23.05 1.52
CA GLY A 368 -4.12 -23.25 2.92
C GLY A 368 -5.03 -24.28 3.57
N ARG A 369 -4.59 -24.79 4.73
CA ARG A 369 -5.43 -25.65 5.59
C ARG A 369 -6.45 -24.84 6.39
N GLY A 370 -6.36 -23.51 6.34
CA GLY A 370 -7.31 -22.61 6.97
C GLY A 370 -8.52 -22.30 6.14
N THR A 371 -9.58 -21.92 6.83
CA THR A 371 -10.72 -21.25 6.22
C THR A 371 -10.48 -19.74 6.19
N ALA A 372 -10.59 -19.10 5.03
CA ALA A 372 -10.50 -17.65 4.93
C ALA A 372 -11.82 -17.00 5.37
N TYR A 373 -11.74 -16.17 6.40
CA TYR A 373 -12.85 -15.39 6.95
C TYR A 373 -12.64 -13.91 6.67
N MET A 374 -13.61 -13.26 6.01
CA MET A 374 -13.59 -11.83 5.72
C MET A 374 -14.86 -11.19 6.26
N ASN A 375 -14.86 -11.03 7.58
CA ASN A 375 -16.02 -10.68 8.38
C ASN A 375 -16.33 -9.17 8.43
N ARG A 376 -15.46 -8.29 7.90
CA ARG A 376 -15.74 -6.84 7.83
C ARG A 376 -15.15 -6.09 6.62
N ASP A 377 -13.85 -6.28 6.33
CA ASP A 377 -13.09 -5.30 5.52
C ASP A 377 -12.73 -5.73 4.07
N GLY A 378 -13.17 -6.91 3.63
CA GLY A 378 -12.98 -7.42 2.26
C GLY A 378 -11.52 -7.66 1.83
N VAL A 379 -11.31 -8.04 0.56
CA VAL A 379 -9.98 -8.02 -0.08
C VAL A 379 -9.87 -6.82 -0.99
N ILE A 380 -8.79 -6.07 -0.86
CA ILE A 380 -8.34 -5.14 -1.89
C ILE A 380 -7.56 -5.92 -2.93
N VAL A 381 -8.11 -5.98 -4.14
CA VAL A 381 -7.34 -6.37 -5.32
C VAL A 381 -6.74 -5.10 -5.92
N SER A 382 -5.44 -4.91 -5.75
CA SER A 382 -4.70 -3.81 -6.37
C SER A 382 -4.06 -4.25 -7.70
N ALA A 383 -4.08 -3.37 -8.69
CA ALA A 383 -3.39 -3.55 -9.97
C ALA A 383 -2.42 -2.38 -10.18
N GLN A 384 -1.15 -2.66 -10.40
CA GLN A 384 -0.09 -1.67 -10.61
C GLN A 384 0.65 -1.99 -11.91
N THR A 385 0.84 -1.01 -12.80
CA THR A 385 1.80 -1.19 -13.90
C THR A 385 3.22 -1.28 -13.34
N MET A 386 4.02 -2.18 -13.89
CA MET A 386 5.45 -2.30 -13.61
C MET A 386 6.30 -1.41 -14.53
N ASP A 387 5.73 -0.93 -15.62
CA ASP A 387 6.44 -0.17 -16.66
C ASP A 387 6.49 1.32 -16.28
N PHE A 388 7.31 1.61 -15.27
CA PHE A 388 7.40 2.89 -14.54
C PHE A 388 7.80 4.13 -15.37
N HIS A 389 7.96 4.01 -16.69
CA HIS A 389 8.30 5.12 -17.59
C HIS A 389 7.09 5.69 -18.35
N GLU A 390 5.96 4.99 -18.39
CA GLU A 390 4.78 5.48 -19.11
C GLU A 390 3.82 6.27 -18.22
N ARG A 391 3.69 7.57 -18.52
CA ARG A 391 2.80 8.53 -17.86
C ARG A 391 1.30 8.31 -18.17
N VAL A 392 0.94 7.12 -18.64
CA VAL A 392 -0.38 6.81 -19.20
C VAL A 392 -1.34 6.27 -18.13
N PHE A 393 -0.85 5.48 -17.18
CA PHE A 393 -1.66 4.89 -16.11
C PHE A 393 -1.47 5.61 -14.77
N ASP A 394 -2.55 5.79 -14.01
CA ASP A 394 -2.50 6.33 -12.65
C ASP A 394 -2.70 5.19 -11.65
N THR A 395 -1.59 4.70 -11.10
CA THR A 395 -1.57 3.61 -10.12
C THR A 395 -1.99 4.04 -8.71
N SER A 396 -2.30 5.32 -8.47
CA SER A 396 -2.62 5.84 -7.14
C SER A 396 -4.03 5.49 -6.62
N LYS A 397 -4.85 4.82 -7.44
CA LYS A 397 -6.23 4.47 -7.12
C LYS A 397 -6.43 2.97 -6.99
N TYR A 398 -6.61 2.53 -5.74
CA TYR A 398 -7.13 1.22 -5.40
C TYR A 398 -8.59 1.12 -5.87
N TYR A 399 -8.94 0.14 -6.71
CA TYR A 399 -10.33 -0.10 -7.13
C TYR A 399 -10.85 -1.41 -6.54
N LEU A 400 -11.99 -1.31 -5.85
CA LEU A 400 -12.73 -2.41 -5.24
C LEU A 400 -13.96 -2.73 -6.09
N GLY A 401 -14.14 -4.01 -6.43
CA GLY A 401 -15.16 -4.45 -7.38
C GLY A 401 -16.59 -4.62 -6.80
N GLY A 402 -17.58 -4.01 -7.47
CA GLY A 402 -18.95 -4.55 -7.58
C GLY A 402 -19.98 -4.24 -6.47
N ARG A 403 -21.14 -3.68 -6.88
CA ARG A 403 -22.24 -3.11 -6.07
C ARG A 403 -22.80 -3.93 -4.88
N GLY A 404 -23.13 -3.23 -3.78
CA GLY A 404 -24.09 -3.64 -2.72
C GLY A 404 -23.81 -3.10 -1.29
N GLY A 405 -24.45 -2.00 -0.85
CA GLY A 405 -24.49 -1.52 0.55
C GLY A 405 -23.39 -0.51 1.01
N PRO A 406 -23.69 0.60 1.73
CA PRO A 406 -22.76 1.73 1.87
C PRO A 406 -21.69 1.60 2.97
N GLY A 407 -20.46 1.99 2.63
CA GLY A 407 -19.37 2.35 3.55
C GLY A 407 -18.63 3.60 3.06
N TYR A 408 -17.90 4.30 3.94
CA TYR A 408 -17.28 5.59 3.62
C TYR A 408 -15.78 5.61 3.91
N PHE A 409 -14.98 6.12 2.96
CA PHE A 409 -13.57 6.45 3.17
C PHE A 409 -13.27 7.89 2.69
N MET A 410 -12.52 8.65 3.49
CA MET A 410 -12.04 9.99 3.13
C MET A 410 -10.69 9.91 2.42
N GLY A 411 -10.74 9.72 1.10
CA GLY A 411 -9.57 9.87 0.23
C GLY A 411 -9.20 11.34 -0.03
N PRO A 412 -8.11 11.61 -0.78
CA PRO A 412 -7.68 12.97 -1.14
C PRO A 412 -8.72 13.82 -1.90
N HIS A 413 -9.80 13.20 -2.39
CA HIS A 413 -10.80 13.80 -3.27
C HIS A 413 -12.23 13.82 -2.68
N GLY A 414 -12.38 13.73 -1.36
CA GLY A 414 -13.67 13.82 -0.66
C GLY A 414 -14.28 12.47 -0.29
N ARG A 415 -15.55 12.49 0.17
CA ARG A 415 -16.31 11.25 0.44
C ARG A 415 -16.54 10.53 -0.88
N GLN A 416 -15.87 9.40 -1.06
CA GLN A 416 -16.27 8.39 -2.02
C GLN A 416 -16.93 7.25 -1.24
N ASN A 417 -18.04 6.74 -1.75
CA ASN A 417 -18.76 5.63 -1.11
C ASN A 417 -18.07 4.34 -1.55
N TRP A 418 -17.30 3.75 -0.64
CA TRP A 418 -16.57 2.50 -0.87
C TRP A 418 -17.36 1.37 -0.23
N ILE A 419 -17.86 0.48 -1.08
CA ILE A 419 -18.75 -0.60 -0.70
C ILE A 419 -17.93 -1.85 -0.43
N LEU A 420 -17.77 -2.20 0.84
CA LEU A 420 -17.05 -3.38 1.28
C LEU A 420 -17.98 -4.60 1.22
N LYS A 421 -17.73 -5.51 0.27
CA LYS A 421 -18.48 -6.77 0.20
C LYS A 421 -17.95 -7.77 1.22
N LYS A 422 -18.87 -8.28 2.06
CA LYS A 422 -18.65 -9.47 2.87
C LYS A 422 -18.55 -10.68 1.93
N MET A 423 -17.36 -11.24 1.78
CA MET A 423 -17.18 -12.49 1.05
C MET A 423 -17.75 -13.67 1.84
N ALA A 424 -18.23 -14.68 1.11
CA ALA A 424 -18.54 -15.98 1.69
C ALA A 424 -17.26 -16.63 2.26
N GLN A 425 -17.45 -17.52 3.23
CA GLN A 425 -16.39 -18.30 3.84
C GLN A 425 -15.66 -19.16 2.78
N VAL A 426 -14.35 -18.97 2.59
CA VAL A 426 -13.57 -19.76 1.61
C VAL A 426 -12.85 -20.89 2.35
N ASN A 427 -13.45 -22.08 2.33
CA ASN A 427 -12.84 -23.28 2.93
C ASN A 427 -11.56 -23.71 2.20
N PRO A 428 -10.67 -24.51 2.84
CA PRO A 428 -9.52 -25.14 2.19
C PRO A 428 -9.86 -25.78 0.85
N GLY A 429 -8.98 -25.62 -0.14
CA GLY A 429 -9.13 -26.15 -1.49
C GLY A 429 -10.20 -25.49 -2.35
N LYS A 430 -11.07 -24.62 -1.81
CA LYS A 430 -12.10 -23.91 -2.57
C LYS A 430 -11.57 -22.64 -3.24
N THR A 431 -12.25 -22.26 -4.31
CA THR A 431 -11.89 -21.15 -5.19
C THR A 431 -13.01 -20.12 -5.21
N PHE A 432 -12.67 -18.84 -5.29
CA PHE A 432 -13.62 -17.75 -5.52
C PHE A 432 -13.15 -16.86 -6.69
N LYS A 433 -14.09 -16.11 -7.27
CA LYS A 433 -13.81 -15.12 -8.32
C LYS A 433 -13.84 -13.71 -7.72
N ALA A 434 -12.92 -12.87 -8.16
CA ALA A 434 -12.86 -11.45 -7.82
C ALA A 434 -12.59 -10.62 -9.07
N THR A 435 -12.97 -9.34 -9.08
CA THR A 435 -12.68 -8.44 -10.21
C THR A 435 -12.01 -7.16 -9.71
N SER A 436 -10.98 -6.71 -10.42
CA SER A 436 -10.31 -5.42 -10.22
C SER A 436 -10.36 -4.60 -11.51
N HIS A 437 -10.14 -3.29 -11.39
CA HIS A 437 -10.18 -2.35 -12.50
C HIS A 437 -8.94 -1.44 -12.47
N LEU A 438 -8.28 -1.27 -13.61
CA LEU A 438 -7.22 -0.26 -13.76
C LEU A 438 -7.79 0.96 -14.49
N GLY A 439 -7.86 2.07 -13.75
CA GLY A 439 -8.24 3.37 -14.27
C GLY A 439 -7.05 4.20 -14.75
N ILE A 440 -7.29 5.04 -15.74
CA ILE A 440 -6.44 6.19 -16.04
C ILE A 440 -6.95 7.41 -15.27
N GLY A 441 -6.04 8.05 -14.54
CA GLY A 441 -6.33 9.09 -13.56
C GLY A 441 -6.21 10.51 -14.05
N TYR A 442 -6.67 11.44 -13.21
CA TYR A 442 -7.21 12.73 -13.65
C TYR A 442 -6.27 13.94 -13.49
N ASN A 443 -4.97 13.67 -13.40
CA ASN A 443 -3.96 14.71 -13.20
C ASN A 443 -3.86 15.64 -14.42
N ASN A 444 -4.21 15.14 -15.60
CA ASN A 444 -4.36 15.92 -16.84
C ASN A 444 -5.84 16.12 -17.19
N LYS A 445 -6.28 17.38 -17.29
CA LYS A 445 -7.62 17.79 -17.76
C LYS A 445 -7.90 17.45 -19.25
N THR A 446 -7.01 16.71 -19.90
CA THR A 446 -6.94 16.48 -21.35
C THR A 446 -6.48 15.07 -21.68
N PHE A 447 -6.98 14.05 -20.98
CA PHE A 447 -6.82 12.68 -21.48
C PHE A 447 -7.66 12.53 -22.77
N THR A 448 -6.97 12.42 -23.90
CA THR A 448 -7.58 12.40 -25.25
C THR A 448 -7.52 11.00 -25.85
N ILE A 449 -8.38 10.73 -26.84
CA ILE A 449 -8.34 9.47 -27.61
C ILE A 449 -6.96 9.24 -28.24
N ASN A 450 -6.23 10.30 -28.60
CA ASN A 450 -4.84 10.19 -29.08
C ASN A 450 -3.92 9.51 -28.04
N ARG A 451 -4.15 9.71 -26.74
CA ARG A 451 -3.39 9.06 -25.66
C ARG A 451 -3.78 7.59 -25.45
N LEU A 452 -5.01 7.20 -25.81
CA LEU A 452 -5.40 5.78 -25.88
C LEU A 452 -4.79 5.08 -27.10
N ARG A 453 -4.58 5.80 -28.21
CA ARG A 453 -3.91 5.27 -29.41
C ARG A 453 -2.42 4.97 -29.20
N GLU A 454 -1.76 5.66 -28.27
CA GLU A 454 -0.36 5.36 -27.92
C GLU A 454 -0.20 3.94 -27.39
N LEU A 455 -1.21 3.41 -26.67
CA LEU A 455 -1.22 2.03 -26.16
C LEU A 455 -1.35 0.97 -27.26
N ALA A 456 -1.76 1.33 -28.48
CA ALA A 456 -2.13 0.35 -29.50
C ALA A 456 -0.93 -0.47 -30.00
N GLY A 457 -1.01 -1.80 -29.85
CA GLY A 457 0.10 -2.71 -30.14
C GLY A 457 1.19 -2.77 -29.07
N GLN A 458 1.13 -1.93 -28.03
CA GLN A 458 2.06 -1.99 -26.91
C GLN A 458 1.69 -3.15 -25.95
N THR A 459 2.72 -3.73 -25.32
CA THR A 459 2.58 -4.75 -24.27
C THR A 459 3.03 -4.17 -22.95
N HIS A 460 2.20 -4.30 -21.92
CA HIS A 460 2.50 -3.80 -20.57
C HIS A 460 2.38 -4.90 -19.52
N ARG A 461 3.14 -4.79 -18.44
CA ARG A 461 3.17 -5.73 -17.32
C ARG A 461 2.45 -5.13 -16.12
N PHE A 462 1.49 -5.88 -15.58
CA PHE A 462 0.69 -5.48 -14.42
C PHE A 462 0.93 -6.43 -13.25
N ARG A 463 1.39 -5.88 -12.13
CA ARG A 463 1.47 -6.53 -10.83
C ARG A 463 0.10 -6.46 -10.17
N ILE A 464 -0.57 -7.59 -10.09
CA ILE A 464 -1.86 -7.76 -9.41
C ILE A 464 -1.57 -8.30 -8.01
N LYS A 465 -2.12 -7.67 -6.97
CA LYS A 465 -1.86 -8.07 -5.59
C LYS A 465 -3.12 -8.03 -4.75
N LEU A 466 -3.42 -9.15 -4.09
CA LEU A 466 -4.38 -9.26 -3.00
C LEU A 466 -3.76 -8.66 -1.73
N THR A 467 -4.47 -7.72 -1.11
CA THR A 467 -4.14 -7.13 0.18
C THR A 467 -5.40 -7.04 1.02
N SER A 468 -5.30 -7.23 2.33
CA SER A 468 -6.42 -6.97 3.23
C SER A 468 -6.45 -5.52 3.68
N TYR A 469 -7.66 -5.00 3.87
CA TYR A 469 -7.85 -3.71 4.53
C TYR A 469 -8.11 -3.91 6.03
N GLY A 470 -7.86 -2.85 6.82
CA GLY A 470 -8.12 -2.85 8.26
C GLY A 470 -7.06 -3.52 9.14
N LYS A 471 -7.24 -3.38 10.46
CA LYS A 471 -6.53 -4.16 11.49
C LYS A 471 -7.58 -4.88 12.35
N PRO A 472 -7.43 -6.20 12.61
CA PRO A 472 -6.42 -7.09 12.06
C PRO A 472 -6.71 -7.39 10.59
N GLY A 473 -5.71 -7.26 9.73
CA GLY A 473 -5.82 -7.69 8.34
C GLY A 473 -6.00 -9.22 8.25
N LEU A 474 -6.32 -9.70 7.06
CA LEU A 474 -6.33 -11.12 6.71
C LEU A 474 -4.98 -11.73 7.11
N LYS A 475 -4.99 -12.60 8.12
CA LYS A 475 -3.82 -13.38 8.53
C LYS A 475 -3.77 -14.62 7.68
N GLU A 476 -2.72 -14.75 6.88
CA GLU A 476 -2.48 -15.88 5.99
C GLU A 476 -1.16 -16.55 6.35
N SER A 477 -1.01 -17.85 6.04
CA SER A 477 0.25 -18.56 6.24
C SER A 477 1.34 -18.10 5.27
N ASN A 478 0.96 -17.61 4.10
CA ASN A 478 1.87 -17.11 3.08
C ASN A 478 1.25 -15.89 2.39
N THR A 479 2.03 -14.81 2.28
CA THR A 479 1.61 -13.56 1.61
C THR A 479 2.35 -13.33 0.29
N ARG A 480 3.22 -14.26 -0.14
CA ARG A 480 4.02 -14.16 -1.37
C ARG A 480 3.26 -14.63 -2.62
N ASN A 481 2.34 -15.58 -2.47
CA ASN A 481 1.47 -16.14 -3.52
C ASN A 481 0.17 -15.33 -3.74
N ASN A 482 -0.05 -14.30 -2.93
CA ASN A 482 -1.10 -13.28 -3.08
C ASN A 482 -0.81 -12.27 -4.21
N GLU A 483 0.16 -12.57 -5.07
CA GLU A 483 0.68 -11.69 -6.11
C GLU A 483 0.81 -12.43 -7.44
N TYR A 484 0.42 -11.77 -8.53
CA TYR A 484 0.45 -12.32 -9.88
C TYR A 484 0.85 -11.23 -10.87
N ILE A 485 1.83 -11.51 -11.74
CA ILE A 485 2.22 -10.58 -12.82
C ILE A 485 1.57 -11.04 -14.11
N VAL A 486 0.76 -10.18 -14.72
CA VAL A 486 0.11 -10.44 -16.02
C VAL A 486 0.64 -9.47 -17.07
N SER A 487 1.05 -9.98 -18.22
CA SER A 487 1.36 -9.18 -19.41
C SER A 487 0.10 -9.05 -20.26
N TYR A 488 -0.19 -7.84 -20.77
CA TYR A 488 -1.29 -7.61 -21.69
C TYR A 488 -0.85 -6.75 -22.87
N THR A 489 -1.05 -7.27 -24.08
CA THR A 489 -0.84 -6.56 -25.34
C THR A 489 -2.16 -5.95 -25.80
N PHE A 490 -2.21 -4.63 -25.93
CA PHE A 490 -3.37 -3.97 -26.53
C PHE A 490 -3.41 -4.27 -28.04
N PRO A 491 -4.60 -4.48 -28.63
CA PRO A 491 -4.74 -4.69 -30.07
C PRO A 491 -4.03 -3.60 -30.89
N ARG A 492 -3.40 -3.96 -32.03
CA ARG A 492 -2.74 -2.98 -32.92
C ARG A 492 -3.69 -1.90 -33.43
N ASN A 493 -4.99 -2.18 -33.50
CA ASN A 493 -6.05 -1.25 -33.87
C ASN A 493 -6.75 -0.59 -32.65
N PHE A 494 -6.24 -0.73 -31.43
CA PHE A 494 -6.87 -0.23 -30.20
C PHE A 494 -7.04 1.29 -30.23
N CYS A 495 -8.29 1.77 -30.20
CA CYS A 495 -8.62 3.18 -30.41
C CYS A 495 -8.13 3.79 -31.74
N MET A 496 -7.52 2.99 -32.63
CA MET A 496 -7.22 3.33 -34.02
C MET A 496 -8.43 3.02 -34.91
N SER A 497 -9.64 3.40 -34.48
CA SER A 497 -10.79 3.41 -35.37
C SER A 497 -10.40 4.18 -36.62
N GLN A 498 -10.26 3.45 -37.72
CA GLN A 498 -10.21 4.03 -39.05
C GLN A 498 -11.46 4.89 -39.13
N VAL A 499 -11.27 6.19 -39.38
CA VAL A 499 -12.26 6.90 -40.18
C VAL A 499 -12.15 6.19 -41.52
N VAL A 500 -12.98 5.15 -41.71
CA VAL A 500 -12.99 4.35 -42.94
C VAL A 500 -13.34 5.33 -44.03
N GLY A 501 -12.34 5.61 -44.86
CA GLY A 501 -12.45 6.52 -45.98
C GLY A 501 -13.10 5.82 -47.16
N GLU A 502 -14.28 5.24 -46.96
CA GLU A 502 -15.20 4.97 -48.06
C GLU A 502 -16.16 6.13 -48.14
N ILE A 503 -15.92 6.95 -49.15
CA ILE A 503 -16.75 8.09 -49.52
C ILE A 503 -18.00 7.49 -50.16
N ASN A 504 -19.02 7.19 -49.33
CA ASN A 504 -20.47 7.30 -49.62
C ASN A 504 -21.37 6.55 -48.61
N THR A 505 -20.84 5.73 -47.70
CA THR A 505 -21.69 5.18 -46.63
C THR A 505 -22.08 6.25 -45.61
N LEU A 506 -23.37 6.56 -45.56
CA LEU A 506 -24.02 7.33 -44.50
C LEU A 506 -23.69 6.73 -43.13
N ILE A 507 -22.74 7.34 -42.40
CA ILE A 507 -22.60 7.10 -40.96
C ILE A 507 -23.86 7.67 -40.32
N GLY A 508 -24.77 6.78 -39.91
CA GLY A 508 -26.14 7.11 -39.50
C GLY A 508 -26.23 8.36 -38.63
N ASN A 509 -27.17 9.25 -38.97
CA ASN A 509 -27.44 10.58 -38.41
C ASN A 509 -26.74 11.80 -39.07
N ASN A 510 -26.50 11.79 -40.40
CA ASN A 510 -26.13 12.98 -41.21
C ASN A 510 -24.89 13.79 -40.74
N GLN A 511 -23.98 13.21 -39.96
CA GLN A 511 -22.81 13.94 -39.44
C GLN A 511 -21.62 13.93 -40.42
N THR A 512 -21.48 15.03 -41.16
CA THR A 512 -20.31 15.29 -42.01
C THR A 512 -19.04 15.46 -41.17
N VAL A 513 -17.99 14.68 -41.45
CA VAL A 513 -16.69 14.81 -40.77
C VAL A 513 -16.06 16.16 -41.14
N LYS A 514 -15.91 17.04 -40.16
CA LYS A 514 -15.44 18.42 -40.39
C LYS A 514 -13.93 18.47 -40.75
N PRO A 515 -13.53 19.03 -41.91
CA PRO A 515 -12.13 19.27 -42.26
C PRO A 515 -11.35 20.02 -41.16
N ASN A 516 -10.13 19.57 -40.86
CA ASN A 516 -9.33 20.14 -39.77
C ASN A 516 -7.91 20.49 -40.22
N ILE A 517 -7.62 21.78 -40.31
CA ILE A 517 -6.31 22.37 -40.61
C ILE A 517 -5.42 22.28 -39.35
N SER A 518 -4.33 21.53 -39.46
CA SER A 518 -3.35 21.27 -38.42
C SER A 518 -2.07 22.11 -38.55
N GLY A 519 -1.86 22.81 -39.67
CA GLY A 519 -0.73 23.73 -39.84
C GLY A 519 -0.50 24.16 -41.29
N PHE A 520 0.58 24.92 -41.50
CA PHE A 520 1.05 25.36 -42.81
C PHE A 520 2.53 25.02 -42.98
N GLN A 521 2.97 24.75 -44.21
CA GLN A 521 4.38 24.61 -44.58
C GLN A 521 4.65 25.48 -45.82
N PHE A 522 5.66 26.32 -45.73
CA PHE A 522 6.09 27.23 -46.80
C PHE A 522 7.32 26.66 -47.52
N ALA A 523 7.53 27.05 -48.77
CA ALA A 523 8.71 26.64 -49.54
C ALA A 523 10.01 27.12 -48.86
N GLY A 524 11.05 26.29 -48.92
CA GLY A 524 12.37 26.61 -48.33
C GLY A 524 12.38 26.79 -46.81
N GLY A 525 11.43 26.19 -46.07
CA GLY A 525 11.38 26.27 -44.60
C GLY A 525 11.07 27.65 -44.01
N LYS A 526 10.70 28.62 -44.85
CA LYS A 526 10.38 30.00 -44.44
C LYS A 526 9.17 30.04 -43.49
N ARG A 527 9.04 31.11 -42.70
CA ARG A 527 7.91 31.31 -41.75
C ARG A 527 6.77 32.18 -42.32
N CYS A 528 6.90 32.61 -43.56
CA CYS A 528 5.97 33.50 -44.25
C CYS A 528 5.90 33.14 -45.74
N ILE A 529 4.97 33.77 -46.47
CA ILE A 529 4.81 33.62 -47.92
C ILE A 529 4.79 34.98 -48.63
N ALA A 530 5.43 35.07 -49.80
CA ALA A 530 5.33 36.24 -50.69
C ALA A 530 4.12 36.09 -51.64
N PRO A 531 3.51 37.19 -52.11
CA PRO A 531 2.49 37.17 -53.17
C PRO A 531 2.98 36.37 -54.40
N GLY A 532 2.11 35.55 -54.99
CA GLY A 532 2.47 34.59 -56.03
C GLY A 532 3.09 33.27 -55.54
N GLY A 533 3.50 33.18 -54.26
CA GLY A 533 4.13 31.98 -53.70
C GLY A 533 3.18 30.80 -53.52
N ILE A 534 3.73 29.58 -53.41
CA ILE A 534 2.97 28.36 -53.11
C ILE A 534 3.24 27.94 -51.65
N PHE A 535 2.18 27.59 -50.92
CA PHE A 535 2.27 26.99 -49.60
C PHE A 535 1.37 25.75 -49.46
N THR A 536 1.64 25.00 -48.40
CA THR A 536 1.00 23.71 -48.14
C THR A 536 0.18 23.79 -46.87
N ILE A 537 -1.12 23.55 -46.97
CA ILE A 537 -2.05 23.39 -45.85
C ILE A 537 -1.99 21.93 -45.41
N LYS A 538 -1.67 21.69 -44.13
CA LYS A 538 -1.66 20.35 -43.52
C LYS A 538 -2.92 20.15 -42.68
N GLY A 539 -3.44 18.94 -42.65
CA GLY A 539 -4.64 18.62 -41.87
C GLY A 539 -5.11 17.19 -41.99
N SER A 540 -6.42 17.01 -41.83
CA SER A 540 -7.11 15.72 -41.88
C SER A 540 -8.56 15.91 -42.33
N ALA A 541 -9.13 14.86 -42.93
CA ALA A 541 -10.50 14.84 -43.46
C ALA A 541 -10.75 15.93 -44.52
N PHE A 542 -9.80 16.11 -45.43
CA PHE A 542 -9.96 17.00 -46.58
C PHE A 542 -10.71 16.35 -47.75
N GLY A 543 -10.89 15.02 -47.76
CA GLY A 543 -11.28 14.26 -48.96
C GLY A 543 -10.11 14.09 -49.94
N ASN A 544 -10.20 13.15 -50.87
CA ASN A 544 -9.12 12.89 -51.83
C ASN A 544 -9.06 13.93 -52.95
N SER A 545 -10.18 14.61 -53.22
CA SER A 545 -10.38 15.64 -54.23
C SER A 545 -11.02 16.89 -53.62
N ALA A 546 -10.98 18.00 -54.35
CA ALA A 546 -11.56 19.26 -53.91
C ALA A 546 -13.10 19.25 -53.92
N ASP A 547 -13.74 18.45 -54.78
CA ASP A 547 -15.20 18.28 -54.84
C ASP A 547 -15.96 19.61 -54.85
N SER A 548 -15.60 20.52 -55.79
CA SER A 548 -16.11 21.91 -55.90
C SER A 548 -15.87 22.84 -54.70
N ARG A 549 -15.09 22.42 -53.69
CA ARG A 549 -14.72 23.25 -52.53
C ARG A 549 -13.65 24.28 -52.91
N THR A 550 -13.85 25.52 -52.51
CA THR A 550 -12.84 26.59 -52.61
C THR A 550 -12.00 26.67 -51.34
N ILE A 551 -10.85 27.33 -51.45
CA ILE A 551 -10.03 27.74 -50.31
C ILE A 551 -9.89 29.25 -50.34
N GLU A 552 -10.31 29.92 -49.28
CA GLU A 552 -10.19 31.36 -49.15
C GLU A 552 -9.17 31.72 -48.08
N LEU A 553 -8.35 32.73 -48.38
CA LEU A 553 -7.54 33.46 -47.43
C LEU A 553 -8.29 34.72 -47.01
N GLY A 554 -8.59 34.87 -45.73
CA GLY A 554 -9.36 36.00 -45.21
C GLY A 554 -8.76 36.67 -43.98
N GLY A 555 -9.16 37.91 -43.76
CA GLY A 555 -8.72 38.76 -42.65
C GLY A 555 -8.34 40.17 -43.11
N ASN A 556 -8.30 41.12 -42.16
CA ASN A 556 -7.92 42.52 -42.42
C ASN A 556 -8.80 43.20 -43.49
N GLY A 557 -10.11 42.93 -43.50
CA GLY A 557 -11.07 43.51 -44.46
C GLY A 557 -11.03 42.89 -45.86
N LEU A 558 -10.30 41.79 -46.05
CA LEU A 558 -10.11 41.14 -47.35
C LEU A 558 -10.43 39.64 -47.25
N GLY A 559 -11.03 39.09 -48.30
CA GLY A 559 -11.23 37.66 -48.53
C GLY A 559 -10.91 37.36 -49.99
N VAL A 560 -10.00 36.42 -50.25
CA VAL A 560 -9.52 36.10 -51.61
C VAL A 560 -9.37 34.59 -51.77
N ASN A 561 -9.94 34.05 -52.84
CA ASN A 561 -9.78 32.64 -53.21
C ASN A 561 -8.34 32.33 -53.63
N LEU A 562 -7.79 31.25 -53.09
CA LEU A 562 -6.47 30.73 -53.39
C LEU A 562 -6.55 29.70 -54.53
N THR A 563 -5.64 29.77 -55.49
CA THR A 563 -5.56 28.80 -56.57
C THR A 563 -5.08 27.45 -56.01
N ILE A 564 -5.93 26.43 -56.04
CA ILE A 564 -5.57 25.07 -55.65
C ILE A 564 -4.59 24.50 -56.69
N LYS A 565 -3.47 23.93 -56.22
CA LYS A 565 -2.44 23.29 -57.05
C LYS A 565 -2.39 21.78 -56.90
N SER A 566 -2.74 21.25 -55.73
CA SER A 566 -2.96 19.82 -55.51
C SER A 566 -3.80 19.60 -54.26
N TRP A 567 -4.57 18.53 -54.21
CA TRP A 567 -5.43 18.17 -53.08
C TRP A 567 -5.28 16.69 -52.75
N ASN A 568 -5.29 16.34 -51.45
CA ASN A 568 -5.52 14.99 -50.95
C ASN A 568 -6.03 15.05 -49.50
N SER A 569 -6.35 13.89 -48.91
CA SER A 569 -7.00 13.77 -47.59
C SER A 569 -6.27 14.39 -46.39
N ARG A 570 -4.99 14.75 -46.53
CA ARG A 570 -4.12 15.33 -45.48
C ARG A 570 -3.40 16.62 -45.87
N ILE A 571 -3.26 16.91 -47.17
CA ILE A 571 -2.40 17.95 -47.72
C ILE A 571 -3.13 18.65 -48.87
N ILE A 572 -3.13 19.99 -48.84
CA ILE A 572 -3.59 20.81 -49.96
C ILE A 572 -2.52 21.85 -50.27
N ARG A 573 -2.05 21.89 -51.53
CA ARG A 573 -1.11 22.92 -52.00
C ARG A 573 -1.91 24.04 -52.67
N VAL A 574 -1.62 25.27 -52.29
CA VAL A 574 -2.33 26.46 -52.76
C VAL A 574 -1.34 27.56 -53.14
N GLN A 575 -1.65 28.32 -54.17
CA GLN A 575 -0.91 29.51 -54.57
C GLN A 575 -1.60 30.77 -54.05
N LEU A 576 -0.83 31.64 -53.43
CA LEU A 576 -1.26 32.98 -53.04
C LEU A 576 -1.29 33.87 -54.30
N PRO A 577 -2.39 34.56 -54.64
CA PRO A 577 -2.40 35.46 -55.79
C PRO A 577 -1.44 36.64 -55.59
N ARG A 578 -1.02 37.27 -56.70
CA ARG A 578 -0.16 38.47 -56.72
C ARG A 578 -0.92 39.78 -56.39
N ALA A 579 -2.10 39.69 -55.79
CA ALA A 579 -3.03 40.80 -55.62
C ALA A 579 -2.46 41.93 -54.73
N THR A 580 -2.56 43.17 -55.21
CA THR A 580 -2.01 44.40 -54.59
C THR A 580 -2.61 44.76 -53.23
N ARG A 581 -3.80 44.23 -52.90
CA ARG A 581 -4.53 44.53 -51.64
C ARG A 581 -4.05 43.73 -50.42
N LEU A 582 -3.04 42.86 -50.59
CA LEU A 582 -2.47 42.05 -49.51
C LEU A 582 -1.46 42.85 -48.66
N GLN A 583 -1.73 42.98 -47.36
CA GLN A 583 -0.89 43.72 -46.42
C GLN A 583 0.23 42.85 -45.83
N TYR A 584 1.46 43.26 -46.06
CA TYR A 584 2.66 42.59 -45.52
C TYR A 584 2.69 42.56 -43.99
N ARG A 585 3.30 41.51 -43.41
CA ARG A 585 3.41 41.25 -41.96
C ARG A 585 2.08 41.09 -41.21
N LYS A 586 0.92 41.10 -41.86
CA LYS A 586 -0.37 40.77 -41.24
C LYS A 586 -0.60 39.24 -41.19
N ASN A 587 -1.43 38.82 -40.24
CA ASN A 587 -1.96 37.46 -40.17
C ASN A 587 -3.28 37.37 -40.97
N TYR A 588 -3.43 36.30 -41.75
CA TYR A 588 -4.64 35.96 -42.49
C TYR A 588 -5.05 34.53 -42.17
N TRP A 589 -6.31 34.27 -41.86
CA TRP A 589 -6.82 32.91 -41.67
C TRP A 589 -7.09 32.22 -43.01
N VAL A 590 -7.00 30.90 -43.04
CA VAL A 590 -7.32 30.08 -44.22
C VAL A 590 -8.56 29.25 -43.93
N ARG A 591 -9.54 29.28 -44.84
CA ARG A 591 -10.76 28.45 -44.74
C ARG A 591 -10.97 27.57 -45.97
N ILE A 592 -11.45 26.35 -45.73
CA ILE A 592 -12.05 25.50 -46.77
C ILE A 592 -13.56 25.79 -46.75
N GLN A 593 -14.16 26.00 -47.91
CA GLN A 593 -15.59 26.29 -48.07
C GLN A 593 -16.29 25.16 -48.83
N ALA A 594 -17.59 24.99 -48.59
CA ALA A 594 -18.44 24.25 -49.51
C ALA A 594 -18.65 25.07 -50.79
N PRO A 595 -19.01 24.44 -51.93
CA PRO A 595 -19.62 25.16 -53.04
C PRO A 595 -20.79 26.03 -52.54
N ALA A 596 -20.96 27.21 -53.13
CA ALA A 596 -22.04 28.12 -52.78
C ALA A 596 -23.38 27.52 -53.24
N VAL A 597 -24.27 27.23 -52.29
CA VAL A 597 -25.66 26.83 -52.57
C VAL A 597 -26.55 27.97 -52.10
N ALA A 598 -27.41 28.48 -52.98
CA ALA A 598 -28.27 29.65 -52.73
C ALA A 598 -27.52 30.87 -52.14
N GLY A 599 -26.35 31.21 -52.70
CA GLY A 599 -25.54 32.38 -52.29
C GLY A 599 -24.83 32.27 -50.93
N SER A 600 -25.10 31.23 -50.13
CA SER A 600 -24.52 31.09 -48.79
C SER A 600 -23.24 30.25 -48.79
N VAL A 601 -22.10 30.88 -48.46
CA VAL A 601 -20.79 30.22 -48.48
C VAL A 601 -20.43 29.61 -47.12
N ARG A 602 -20.72 28.32 -46.94
CA ARG A 602 -20.49 27.60 -45.68
C ARG A 602 -19.02 27.27 -45.45
N THR A 603 -18.46 27.74 -44.32
CA THR A 603 -17.09 27.39 -43.89
C THR A 603 -17.02 25.98 -43.32
N LEU A 604 -16.26 25.10 -43.99
CA LEU A 604 -16.06 23.70 -43.61
C LEU A 604 -14.90 23.49 -42.63
N SER A 605 -13.86 24.33 -42.61
CA SER A 605 -12.69 24.11 -41.75
C SER A 605 -12.76 24.83 -40.38
N ASN A 606 -11.66 24.73 -39.62
CA ASN A 606 -11.38 25.49 -38.40
C ASN A 606 -10.56 26.76 -38.70
N LEU A 607 -11.00 27.93 -38.21
CA LEU A 607 -10.35 29.23 -38.44
C LEU A 607 -9.19 29.55 -37.46
N LYS A 608 -8.60 28.55 -36.81
CA LYS A 608 -7.72 28.75 -35.64
C LYS A 608 -6.24 29.04 -35.96
N ARG A 609 -5.86 29.14 -37.23
CA ARG A 609 -4.46 29.30 -37.65
C ARG A 609 -4.33 30.33 -38.76
N GLY A 610 -3.32 31.18 -38.64
CA GLY A 610 -3.01 32.23 -39.61
C GLY A 610 -1.77 31.93 -40.46
N VAL A 611 -1.74 32.54 -41.63
CA VAL A 611 -0.61 32.66 -42.56
C VAL A 611 -0.09 34.09 -42.48
N VAL A 612 1.23 34.27 -42.48
CA VAL A 612 1.90 35.59 -42.47
C VAL A 612 2.51 35.88 -43.83
N LEU A 613 2.35 37.11 -44.31
CA LEU A 613 2.96 37.56 -45.56
C LEU A 613 4.39 38.10 -45.34
N CYS A 614 5.34 37.62 -46.13
CA CYS A 614 6.73 38.11 -46.10
C CYS A 614 6.78 39.56 -46.59
N PRO A 615 7.53 40.47 -45.95
CA PRO A 615 7.75 41.81 -46.51
C PRO A 615 8.36 41.71 -47.92
N PRO A 616 8.15 42.72 -48.78
CA PRO A 616 8.77 42.77 -50.09
C PRO A 616 10.29 42.72 -49.91
N THR A 617 10.95 41.91 -50.71
CA THR A 617 12.42 41.86 -50.72
C THR A 617 12.88 43.08 -51.49
N VAL A 618 13.24 44.15 -50.79
CA VAL A 618 13.87 45.31 -51.41
C VAL A 618 15.22 44.83 -51.92
N HIS A 619 15.33 44.64 -53.23
CA HIS A 619 16.64 44.54 -53.86
C HIS A 619 17.27 45.93 -53.72
N ALA A 620 18.35 46.01 -52.95
CA ALA A 620 19.18 47.20 -52.93
C ALA A 620 19.73 47.35 -54.35
N GLY A 621 19.30 48.40 -55.04
CA GLY A 621 19.85 48.75 -56.36
C GLY A 621 21.36 48.93 -56.24
N GLY A 622 22.08 48.53 -57.29
CA GLY A 622 23.53 48.65 -57.34
C GLY A 622 23.97 50.11 -57.11
N SER A 623 25.15 50.26 -56.52
CA SER A 623 25.80 51.54 -56.25
C SER A 623 25.96 52.37 -57.54
N GLY A 624 25.09 53.35 -57.75
CA GLY A 624 25.32 54.45 -58.69
C GLY A 624 26.14 55.55 -58.02
N SER A 625 27.14 56.07 -58.72
CA SER A 625 28.09 57.05 -58.19
C SER A 625 27.59 58.50 -58.30
N SER A 626 28.22 59.39 -57.51
CA SER A 626 28.20 60.86 -57.57
C SER A 626 26.93 61.60 -57.12
N GLY A 627 27.13 62.81 -56.56
CA GLY A 627 26.07 63.72 -56.11
C GLY A 627 26.37 64.34 -54.74
N ASN A 628 26.98 65.52 -54.72
CA ASN A 628 27.35 66.26 -53.50
C ASN A 628 26.22 67.21 -53.06
N GLN A 629 26.23 67.68 -51.80
CA GLN A 629 25.32 68.72 -51.22
C GLN A 629 23.83 68.28 -51.05
N SER A 630 22.99 68.85 -50.17
CA SER A 630 23.19 69.89 -49.14
C SER A 630 22.20 69.72 -47.96
N ALA A 631 22.29 70.56 -46.93
CA ALA A 631 21.48 70.48 -45.71
C ALA A 631 19.95 70.69 -45.94
N GLY A 632 19.12 69.97 -45.16
CA GLY A 632 17.66 70.08 -45.20
C GLY A 632 16.99 69.55 -43.93
N GLN A 633 16.47 70.45 -43.12
CA GLN A 633 15.83 70.20 -41.82
C GLN A 633 14.39 69.69 -42.00
N GLN A 634 13.93 68.72 -41.18
CA GLN A 634 12.66 68.78 -40.41
C GLN A 634 12.24 67.44 -39.74
N ASN A 635 11.34 67.57 -38.76
CA ASN A 635 10.93 66.52 -37.81
C ASN A 635 9.95 65.48 -38.38
N GLY A 636 10.09 64.22 -37.95
CA GLY A 636 9.11 63.16 -38.22
C GLY A 636 9.34 61.93 -37.34
N GLY A 637 8.57 61.80 -36.25
CA GLY A 637 8.82 60.80 -35.21
C GLY A 637 8.72 59.34 -35.68
N ARG A 638 9.86 58.69 -35.91
CA ARG A 638 9.93 57.23 -36.09
C ARG A 638 9.85 56.52 -34.74
N GLY A 639 8.71 55.88 -34.48
CA GLY A 639 8.58 54.89 -33.43
C GLY A 639 9.51 53.69 -33.69
N ILE A 640 10.69 53.69 -33.06
CA ILE A 640 11.65 52.59 -33.12
C ILE A 640 10.96 51.35 -32.53
N ASN A 641 10.68 50.37 -33.40
CA ASN A 641 10.01 49.13 -33.02
C ASN A 641 11.03 48.18 -32.37
N VAL A 642 11.41 48.50 -31.13
CA VAL A 642 12.41 47.77 -30.34
C VAL A 642 11.97 46.31 -30.17
N GLN A 643 12.85 45.37 -30.51
CA GLN A 643 12.62 43.95 -30.31
C GLN A 643 12.32 43.64 -28.84
N THR A 644 11.08 43.29 -28.53
CA THR A 644 10.64 42.89 -27.17
C THR A 644 11.01 41.43 -26.89
N GLY A 645 12.31 41.12 -26.94
CA GLY A 645 12.84 39.96 -26.24
C GLY A 645 12.58 40.12 -24.74
N LEU A 646 12.13 39.06 -24.07
CA LEU A 646 12.09 39.05 -22.61
C LEU A 646 13.49 38.67 -22.08
N PRO A 647 13.99 39.31 -21.01
CA PRO A 647 15.22 38.87 -20.37
C PRO A 647 15.00 37.51 -19.70
N ASP A 648 15.99 36.62 -19.80
CA ASP A 648 15.94 35.28 -19.23
C ASP A 648 17.16 35.10 -18.29
N LEU A 649 16.88 34.95 -17.00
CA LEU A 649 17.89 34.86 -15.95
C LEU A 649 18.00 33.41 -15.47
N VAL A 650 19.22 32.88 -15.47
CA VAL A 650 19.58 31.57 -14.92
C VAL A 650 20.50 31.73 -13.71
N ILE A 651 20.45 30.80 -12.75
CA ILE A 651 21.50 30.71 -11.72
C ILE A 651 22.67 29.94 -12.33
N SER A 652 23.76 30.64 -12.64
CA SER A 652 24.95 30.02 -13.22
C SER A 652 25.90 29.44 -12.17
N ARG A 653 25.92 30.01 -10.95
CA ARG A 653 26.73 29.50 -9.83
C ARG A 653 26.01 29.72 -8.49
N LEU A 654 26.09 28.73 -7.61
CA LEU A 654 25.64 28.80 -6.23
C LEU A 654 26.73 28.26 -5.31
N VAL A 655 27.26 29.11 -4.42
CA VAL A 655 28.24 28.73 -3.40
C VAL A 655 27.65 29.06 -2.04
N MET A 656 27.42 28.04 -1.21
CA MET A 656 27.14 28.23 0.22
C MET A 656 28.47 28.09 0.96
N GLY A 657 28.84 29.10 1.73
CA GLY A 657 29.95 29.02 2.67
C GLY A 657 29.60 28.14 3.86
N ASN A 658 30.62 27.66 4.57
CA ASN A 658 30.42 26.98 5.84
C ASN A 658 29.88 27.97 6.89
N PRO A 659 28.96 27.55 7.79
CA PRO A 659 28.53 28.39 8.89
C PRO A 659 29.71 28.64 9.85
N SER A 660 29.88 29.89 10.27
CA SER A 660 30.82 30.27 11.33
C SER A 660 30.34 29.73 12.69
N PRO A 661 31.23 29.26 13.58
CA PRO A 661 31.95 28.00 13.44
C PRO A 661 31.22 26.81 14.09
N GLY A 662 31.47 25.61 13.56
CA GLY A 662 31.59 24.37 14.35
C GLY A 662 30.32 23.66 14.84
N CYS A 663 29.26 24.37 15.28
CA CYS A 663 28.17 23.71 16.00
C CYS A 663 26.82 24.47 16.03
N PHE A 664 25.76 23.76 16.41
CA PHE A 664 24.45 24.38 16.68
C PHE A 664 24.51 25.25 17.94
N ALA A 665 24.11 26.52 17.83
CA ALA A 665 24.04 27.44 18.96
C ALA A 665 22.83 27.09 19.83
N TYR A 666 23.11 26.60 21.03
CA TYR A 666 22.12 26.38 22.09
C TYR A 666 21.75 27.73 22.74
N SER A 667 20.45 27.98 22.94
CA SER A 667 19.94 29.25 23.44
C SER A 667 18.78 29.00 24.40
N ASP A 668 18.98 29.37 25.67
CA ASP A 668 17.90 29.40 26.65
C ASP A 668 16.97 30.57 26.33
N GLY A 669 15.77 30.24 25.86
CA GLY A 669 14.73 31.23 25.61
C GLY A 669 13.87 31.41 26.86
N ALA A 670 13.39 32.63 27.09
CA ALA A 670 12.42 32.95 28.13
C ALA A 670 11.29 31.89 28.21
N GLY A 671 11.06 31.35 29.41
CA GLY A 671 10.08 30.30 29.68
C GLY A 671 10.60 28.85 29.58
N ASN A 672 11.80 28.56 30.07
CA ASN A 672 12.37 27.20 30.29
C ASN A 672 12.42 26.25 29.06
N LYS A 673 12.27 26.77 27.84
CA LYS A 673 12.27 25.94 26.63
C LYS A 673 13.59 26.09 25.87
N LYS A 674 14.41 25.05 26.00
CA LYS A 674 15.74 24.84 25.41
C LYS A 674 15.64 24.60 23.90
N PHE A 675 16.38 25.33 23.07
CA PHE A 675 16.35 25.14 21.60
C PHE A 675 17.66 25.51 20.89
N TYR A 676 17.83 24.96 19.69
CA TYR A 676 18.95 25.26 18.79
C TYR A 676 18.59 26.28 17.70
N LYS A 677 19.58 27.10 17.36
CA LYS A 677 19.60 27.99 16.20
C LYS A 677 20.83 27.67 15.33
N LEU A 678 20.68 27.80 14.01
CA LEU A 678 21.81 27.82 13.07
C LEU A 678 22.23 29.27 12.85
N ALA A 679 23.55 29.50 12.77
CA ALA A 679 24.08 30.78 12.32
C ALA A 679 23.64 31.08 10.87
N PRO A 680 23.52 32.37 10.48
CA PRO A 680 23.40 32.78 9.09
C PRO A 680 24.45 32.09 8.20
N ILE A 681 24.02 31.45 7.11
CA ILE A 681 24.91 30.76 6.18
C ILE A 681 25.30 31.74 5.06
N PRO A 682 26.59 32.16 4.96
CA PRO A 682 27.05 33.02 3.86
C PRO A 682 26.78 32.34 2.54
N THR A 683 26.13 33.03 1.60
CA THR A 683 25.69 32.45 0.33
C THR A 683 25.99 33.42 -0.82
N THR A 684 26.68 32.91 -1.83
CA THR A 684 27.03 33.64 -3.05
C THR A 684 26.26 33.05 -4.23
N ILE A 685 25.50 33.88 -4.94
CA ILE A 685 24.62 33.49 -6.06
C ILE A 685 25.02 34.31 -7.28
N THR A 686 25.45 33.65 -8.35
CA THR A 686 25.73 34.30 -9.64
C THR A 686 24.56 34.08 -10.59
N LEU A 687 23.93 35.18 -10.99
CA LEU A 687 22.86 35.21 -11.97
C LEU A 687 23.45 35.55 -13.33
N LYS A 688 23.14 34.76 -14.37
CA LYS A 688 23.53 35.04 -15.77
C LYS A 688 22.28 35.36 -16.59
N ASN A 689 22.34 36.41 -17.39
CA ASN A 689 21.29 36.76 -18.35
C ASN A 689 21.59 36.07 -19.68
N ILE A 690 20.79 35.06 -20.03
CA ILE A 690 20.87 34.36 -21.32
C ILE A 690 19.89 34.95 -22.35
N GLY A 691 19.07 35.94 -21.95
CA GLY A 691 18.19 36.66 -22.86
C GLY A 691 18.93 37.69 -23.72
N PRO A 692 18.37 38.07 -24.90
CA PRO A 692 18.98 39.01 -25.83
C PRO A 692 18.87 40.48 -25.40
N VAL A 693 18.24 40.78 -24.26
CA VAL A 693 18.06 42.13 -23.72
C VAL A 693 18.60 42.24 -22.31
N SER A 694 19.16 43.39 -21.95
CA SER A 694 19.64 43.67 -20.60
C SER A 694 18.52 43.59 -19.56
N TYR A 695 18.78 42.93 -18.44
CA TYR A 695 17.88 42.86 -17.30
C TYR A 695 18.14 44.03 -16.34
N SER A 696 17.11 44.83 -16.03
CA SER A 696 17.18 45.91 -15.03
C SER A 696 16.05 45.79 -14.02
N THR A 697 16.36 45.92 -12.73
CA THR A 697 15.36 45.96 -11.64
C THR A 697 14.64 47.30 -11.50
N ARG A 698 14.96 48.32 -12.30
CA ARG A 698 14.31 49.63 -12.24
C ARG A 698 13.21 49.68 -13.29
N ASP A 699 11.95 49.73 -12.86
CA ASP A 699 10.84 50.00 -13.78
C ASP A 699 11.00 51.42 -14.34
N ARG A 700 11.41 51.51 -15.61
CA ARG A 700 11.72 52.77 -16.31
C ARG A 700 10.50 53.70 -16.39
N SER A 701 9.28 53.15 -16.29
CA SER A 701 8.02 53.91 -16.34
C SER A 701 7.51 54.40 -14.98
N ARG A 702 8.05 53.87 -13.87
CA ARG A 702 7.54 54.14 -12.50
C ARG A 702 8.61 54.48 -11.47
N ASN A 703 9.88 54.44 -11.85
CA ASN A 703 11.05 54.67 -10.99
C ASN A 703 11.08 53.79 -9.71
N LYS A 704 10.41 52.63 -9.73
CA LYS A 704 10.30 51.73 -8.55
C LYS A 704 11.20 50.50 -8.71
N PRO A 705 11.87 50.04 -7.64
CA PRO A 705 12.67 48.82 -7.66
C PRO A 705 11.78 47.57 -7.66
N LEU A 706 12.04 46.68 -8.60
CA LEU A 706 11.42 45.36 -8.73
C LEU A 706 12.19 44.34 -7.90
N ALA A 707 11.53 43.74 -6.91
CA ALA A 707 12.16 42.74 -6.06
C ALA A 707 12.24 41.36 -6.75
N ILE A 708 13.44 40.76 -6.76
CA ILE A 708 13.62 39.36 -7.18
C ILE A 708 13.39 38.46 -5.96
N GLY A 709 12.41 37.57 -6.06
CA GLY A 709 12.21 36.51 -5.07
C GLY A 709 13.16 35.33 -5.33
N ILE A 710 14.23 35.21 -4.55
CA ILE A 710 15.02 33.98 -4.47
C ILE A 710 14.30 32.99 -3.54
N ILE A 711 14.04 31.78 -4.03
CA ILE A 711 13.25 30.78 -3.30
C ILE A 711 14.12 29.52 -3.11
N GLY A 712 14.36 29.16 -1.85
CA GLY A 712 15.02 27.91 -1.47
C GLY A 712 14.06 26.72 -1.44
N ASP A 713 14.62 25.51 -1.40
CA ASP A 713 13.85 24.26 -1.26
C ASP A 713 12.89 24.33 -0.05
N ARG A 714 11.63 23.92 -0.26
CA ARG A 714 10.62 23.85 0.80
C ARG A 714 11.01 22.91 1.94
N PHE A 715 11.85 21.91 1.71
CA PHE A 715 12.21 20.89 2.69
C PHE A 715 13.67 20.43 2.53
N VAL A 716 14.50 20.64 3.54
CA VAL A 716 15.87 20.11 3.64
C VAL A 716 15.86 18.91 4.59
N GLY A 717 15.27 17.78 4.12
CA GLY A 717 15.16 16.54 4.88
C GLY A 717 13.82 15.82 4.71
N ARG A 718 13.72 14.61 5.26
CA ARG A 718 12.40 13.97 5.50
C ARG A 718 11.76 14.61 6.74
N PRO A 719 10.42 14.76 6.79
CA PRO A 719 9.75 15.16 8.01
C PRO A 719 10.03 14.15 9.13
N ASP A 720 10.18 14.62 10.36
CA ASP A 720 10.24 13.75 11.52
C ASP A 720 8.88 13.09 11.81
N ARG A 721 8.83 12.21 12.83
CA ARG A 721 7.59 11.51 13.24
C ARG A 721 6.44 12.46 13.65
N HIS A 722 6.74 13.73 13.94
CA HIS A 722 5.77 14.76 14.30
C HIS A 722 5.42 15.70 13.12
N GLY A 723 6.00 15.44 11.94
CA GLY A 723 5.76 16.18 10.71
C GLY A 723 6.55 17.48 10.59
N TYR A 724 7.68 17.64 11.27
CA TYR A 724 8.55 18.82 11.14
C TYR A 724 9.73 18.56 10.21
N SER A 725 10.06 19.54 9.37
CA SER A 725 11.22 19.52 8.47
C SER A 725 11.91 20.88 8.50
N LEU A 726 13.18 20.91 8.10
CA LEU A 726 13.93 22.14 7.87
C LEU A 726 13.48 22.82 6.57
N CYS A 727 13.48 24.15 6.55
CA CYS A 727 13.28 25.03 5.39
C CYS A 727 14.49 25.97 5.26
N ALA A 728 14.98 26.19 4.04
CA ALA A 728 15.90 27.29 3.76
C ALA A 728 15.08 28.56 3.44
N VAL A 729 15.29 29.64 4.20
CA VAL A 729 14.61 30.92 4.02
C VAL A 729 15.66 32.04 3.95
N PRO A 730 15.69 32.88 2.92
CA PRO A 730 16.58 34.05 2.89
C PRO A 730 16.35 34.94 4.11
N LEU A 731 17.43 35.44 4.75
CA LEU A 731 17.32 36.28 5.96
C LEU A 731 16.58 37.60 5.72
N ALA A 732 16.70 38.13 4.50
CA ALA A 732 15.92 39.25 4.00
C ALA A 732 15.18 38.80 2.73
N ASN A 733 14.00 39.39 2.49
CA ASN A 733 13.52 39.53 1.11
C ASN A 733 14.58 40.35 0.37
N ILE A 734 15.40 39.73 -0.46
CA ILE A 734 16.55 40.39 -1.09
C ILE A 734 16.02 41.35 -2.16
N ARG A 735 15.66 42.56 -1.71
CA ARG A 735 15.35 43.70 -2.58
C ARG A 735 16.66 44.17 -3.19
N LEU A 736 17.02 43.53 -4.30
CA LEU A 736 18.12 43.93 -5.16
C LEU A 736 17.74 45.23 -5.86
N SER A 737 17.83 46.36 -5.16
CA SER A 737 17.99 47.65 -5.83
C SER A 737 19.23 47.58 -6.72
N ASN A 738 19.11 48.08 -7.95
CA ASN A 738 20.21 48.22 -8.89
C ASN A 738 20.86 46.89 -9.34
N LEU A 739 20.06 45.86 -9.64
CA LEU A 739 20.52 44.77 -10.51
C LEU A 739 20.36 45.19 -11.98
N ASN A 740 21.47 45.58 -12.59
CA ASN A 740 21.61 45.68 -14.04
C ASN A 740 22.51 44.52 -14.50
N ILE A 741 22.05 43.70 -15.43
CA ILE A 741 22.81 42.61 -16.04
C ILE A 741 22.64 42.71 -17.56
N PRO A 742 23.69 43.08 -18.33
CA PRO A 742 23.59 43.17 -19.79
C PRO A 742 23.24 41.81 -20.41
N ALA A 743 22.77 41.82 -21.66
CA ALA A 743 22.56 40.58 -22.43
C ALA A 743 23.86 39.75 -22.45
N GLY A 744 23.78 38.44 -22.17
CA GLY A 744 24.94 37.56 -22.01
C GLY A 744 25.74 37.71 -20.70
N GLY A 745 25.59 38.84 -20.00
CA GLY A 745 26.33 39.18 -18.79
C GLY A 745 25.93 38.38 -17.55
N SER A 746 26.69 38.54 -16.46
CA SER A 746 26.36 37.95 -15.16
C SER A 746 26.64 38.91 -14.00
N LYS A 747 25.94 38.73 -12.88
CA LYS A 747 26.15 39.48 -11.64
C LYS A 747 26.10 38.55 -10.43
N THR A 748 27.12 38.66 -9.58
CA THR A 748 27.25 37.88 -8.35
C THR A 748 26.71 38.66 -7.16
N ILE A 749 25.92 37.99 -6.33
CA ILE A 749 25.23 38.54 -5.16
C ILE A 749 25.71 37.77 -3.93
N ARG A 750 26.21 38.47 -2.92
CA ARG A 750 26.47 37.91 -1.58
C ARG A 750 25.26 38.18 -0.69
N THR A 751 24.82 37.17 0.04
CA THR A 751 23.66 37.22 0.96
C THR A 751 23.83 36.19 2.07
N ASN A 752 22.91 36.15 3.03
CA ASN A 752 22.90 35.13 4.08
C ASN A 752 21.58 34.34 4.07
N LEU A 753 21.66 33.01 4.11
CA LEU A 753 20.51 32.13 4.26
C LEU A 753 20.24 31.84 5.74
N LYS A 754 18.96 31.83 6.13
CA LYS A 754 18.47 31.27 7.39
C LYS A 754 18.02 29.84 7.17
N MET A 755 18.15 29.03 8.21
CA MET A 755 17.45 27.76 8.31
C MET A 755 16.34 27.90 9.37
N GLU A 756 15.09 27.61 8.99
CA GLU A 756 13.92 27.65 9.87
C GLU A 756 13.21 26.30 9.89
N VAL A 757 12.36 26.06 10.90
CA VAL A 757 11.53 24.85 10.95
C VAL A 757 10.14 25.12 10.38
N CYS A 758 9.76 24.25 9.46
CA CYS A 758 8.46 24.21 8.83
C CYS A 758 7.71 22.94 9.25
N LYS A 759 6.47 23.12 9.72
CA LYS A 759 5.56 22.00 9.87
C LYS A 759 5.05 21.58 8.48
N VAL A 760 5.26 20.32 8.14
CA VAL A 760 4.79 19.70 6.90
C VAL A 760 3.31 19.32 7.08
N PRO A 761 2.38 20.05 6.45
CA PRO A 761 0.96 19.73 6.53
C PRO A 761 0.67 18.45 5.75
N LYS A 762 -0.34 17.67 6.19
CA LYS A 762 -0.90 16.58 5.37
C LYS A 762 -1.59 17.08 4.08
N LYS A 763 -1.72 18.41 3.88
CA LYS A 763 -2.31 19.08 2.70
C LYS A 763 -1.63 20.43 2.36
N GLY A 764 -0.39 20.42 1.86
CA GLY A 764 0.21 21.49 1.04
C GLY A 764 0.50 22.91 1.61
N ALA A 765 -0.21 23.40 2.64
CA ALA A 765 -0.02 24.75 3.21
C ALA A 765 0.77 24.75 4.53
N VAL A 766 2.03 25.19 4.51
CA VAL A 766 2.90 25.29 5.71
C VAL A 766 2.26 26.26 6.72
N LYS A 767 1.95 25.78 7.93
CA LYS A 767 1.41 26.61 9.03
C LYS A 767 2.37 26.66 10.22
N LYS A 768 2.55 27.89 10.74
CA LYS A 768 3.54 28.34 11.74
C LYS A 768 5.01 28.06 11.33
N ARG A 769 5.72 29.15 11.02
CA ARG A 769 7.19 29.17 11.05
C ARG A 769 7.63 29.24 12.51
N THR A 770 8.51 28.34 12.94
CA THR A 770 9.21 28.48 14.21
C THR A 770 10.70 28.61 13.93
N THR A 771 11.32 29.66 14.48
CA THR A 771 12.76 29.96 14.31
C THR A 771 13.69 29.04 15.11
N ARG A 772 13.16 27.89 15.58
CA ARG A 772 13.76 27.02 16.60
C ARG A 772 13.67 25.56 16.16
N LEU A 773 14.75 24.80 16.36
CA LEU A 773 14.88 23.41 15.91
C LEU A 773 14.51 22.39 17.00
N PRO A 774 13.66 21.38 16.71
CA PRO A 774 13.46 20.22 17.58
C PRO A 774 14.72 19.37 17.71
N GLN A 775 14.98 18.82 18.91
CA GLN A 775 16.09 17.89 19.18
C GLN A 775 16.09 16.69 18.21
N SER A 776 14.91 16.10 17.96
CA SER A 776 14.74 14.97 17.02
C SER A 776 15.27 15.29 15.63
N LEU A 777 15.02 16.51 15.14
CA LEU A 777 15.46 16.98 13.84
C LEU A 777 16.96 17.28 13.83
N VAL A 778 17.51 17.92 14.87
CA VAL A 778 18.95 18.18 15.00
C VAL A 778 19.75 16.88 14.99
N ASN A 779 19.37 15.89 15.80
CA ASN A 779 20.04 14.59 15.85
C ASN A 779 19.99 13.84 14.50
N SER A 780 18.99 14.10 13.65
CA SER A 780 18.87 13.55 12.29
C SER A 780 19.70 14.27 11.22
N LEU A 781 20.28 15.42 11.57
CA LEU A 781 21.03 16.32 10.69
C LEU A 781 22.52 16.37 11.02
N LEU A 782 22.92 16.24 12.29
CA LEU A 782 24.33 16.28 12.73
C LEU A 782 25.25 15.45 11.83
N GLY A 783 26.30 16.09 11.33
CA GLY A 783 27.33 15.52 10.45
C GLY A 783 26.87 14.98 9.10
N ARG A 784 25.62 15.23 8.68
CA ARG A 784 25.12 14.76 7.38
C ARG A 784 25.20 15.84 6.32
N SER A 785 25.57 15.46 5.11
CA SER A 785 25.46 16.30 3.92
C SER A 785 24.07 16.19 3.29
N ARG A 786 23.45 17.32 2.94
CA ARG A 786 22.13 17.38 2.28
C ARG A 786 22.21 18.27 1.04
N SER A 787 21.54 17.87 -0.04
CA SER A 787 21.37 18.74 -1.21
C SER A 787 20.30 19.79 -0.92
N ILE A 788 20.57 21.04 -1.28
CA ILE A 788 19.62 22.16 -1.21
C ILE A 788 19.48 22.72 -2.62
N LYS A 789 18.24 22.80 -3.13
CA LYS A 789 17.94 23.60 -4.33
C LYS A 789 17.69 25.05 -3.97
N ILE A 790 18.13 25.94 -4.83
CA ILE A 790 17.71 27.35 -4.83
C ILE A 790 17.33 27.71 -6.27
N GLY A 791 16.21 28.39 -6.44
CA GLY A 791 15.69 28.82 -7.73
C GLY A 791 15.24 30.28 -7.74
N ILE A 792 15.12 30.83 -8.94
CA ILE A 792 14.56 32.16 -9.16
C ILE A 792 13.05 32.02 -9.30
N GLY A 793 12.28 32.61 -8.37
CA GLY A 793 10.84 32.70 -8.54
C GLY A 793 10.52 33.63 -9.73
N LYS A 794 9.63 33.21 -10.63
CA LYS A 794 9.05 34.14 -11.63
C LYS A 794 8.33 35.26 -10.89
N ALA A 795 8.98 36.42 -10.78
CA ALA A 795 8.33 37.67 -10.45
C ALA A 795 7.42 38.04 -11.63
N VAL A 796 6.19 37.54 -11.58
CA VAL A 796 5.14 37.99 -12.51
C VAL A 796 4.88 39.45 -12.17
N PHE A 797 5.34 40.32 -13.05
CA PHE A 797 4.83 41.68 -13.17
C PHE A 797 3.29 41.57 -13.22
N ILE A 798 2.60 42.27 -12.31
CA ILE A 798 1.14 42.25 -12.02
C ILE A 798 0.72 41.42 -10.78
N LYS A 799 0.43 42.16 -9.68
CA LYS A 799 -0.44 41.87 -8.51
C LYS A 799 -0.27 40.53 -7.74
N ASN A 800 0.49 40.60 -6.63
CA ASN A 800 0.22 39.95 -5.32
C ASN A 800 -0.37 38.53 -5.27
N LYS A 801 0.22 37.53 -5.96
CA LYS A 801 -0.03 36.10 -5.66
C LYS A 801 1.27 35.28 -5.67
N ILE A 802 1.40 34.36 -4.73
CA ILE A 802 2.49 33.38 -4.66
C ILE A 802 2.26 32.31 -5.76
N PRO A 803 3.22 32.00 -6.65
CA PRO A 803 2.98 31.08 -7.77
C PRO A 803 3.01 29.60 -7.36
N GLN A 804 2.26 28.77 -8.09
CA GLN A 804 2.18 27.31 -7.88
C GLN A 804 3.33 26.54 -8.56
N GLU A 805 3.58 25.33 -8.06
CA GLU A 805 4.80 24.52 -8.26
C GLU A 805 5.10 24.12 -9.71
N GLY A 806 4.08 24.07 -10.58
CA GLY A 806 4.22 23.62 -11.97
C GLY A 806 5.03 24.53 -12.91
N ASN A 807 5.46 25.71 -12.46
CA ASN A 807 6.10 26.74 -13.30
C ASN A 807 7.61 26.91 -13.10
N TYR A 808 8.28 26.06 -12.31
CA TYR A 808 9.65 26.31 -11.81
C TYR A 808 10.79 25.42 -12.36
N ASN A 809 10.49 24.41 -13.18
CA ASN A 809 11.42 23.30 -13.42
C ASN A 809 12.73 23.62 -14.16
N ASN A 810 12.91 24.82 -14.72
CA ASN A 810 14.02 25.13 -15.62
C ASN A 810 15.10 26.07 -15.03
N ASN A 811 14.90 26.63 -13.83
CA ASN A 811 15.81 27.64 -13.25
C ASN A 811 16.11 27.42 -11.76
N PHE A 812 16.73 26.28 -11.45
CA PHE A 812 17.27 25.98 -10.11
C PHE A 812 18.71 25.48 -10.20
N GLN A 813 19.50 25.75 -9.17
CA GLN A 813 20.79 25.11 -8.92
C GLN A 813 20.74 24.29 -7.64
N ARG A 814 21.54 23.21 -7.59
CA ARG A 814 21.74 22.40 -6.39
C ARG A 814 23.14 22.65 -5.84
N SER A 815 23.26 22.71 -4.52
CA SER A 815 24.55 22.62 -3.86
C SER A 815 24.43 21.76 -2.59
N MET A 816 25.54 21.13 -2.20
CA MET A 816 25.59 20.24 -1.03
C MET A 816 25.98 21.04 0.20
N PHE A 817 25.17 20.94 1.26
CA PHE A 817 25.43 21.56 2.55
C PHE A 817 25.70 20.48 3.59
N ARG A 818 26.89 20.50 4.21
CA ARG A 818 27.20 19.65 5.37
C ARG A 818 26.76 20.35 6.64
N PHE A 819 25.88 19.71 7.41
CA PHE A 819 25.52 20.21 8.74
C PHE A 819 26.69 20.01 9.71
N PRO A 820 26.82 20.86 10.75
CA PRO A 820 27.85 20.71 11.77
C PRO A 820 27.82 19.31 12.41
N ASP A 821 29.00 18.79 12.78
CA ASP A 821 29.13 17.47 13.40
C ASP A 821 28.75 17.49 14.90
N ARG A 822 28.66 18.67 15.54
CA ARG A 822 28.50 18.84 17.01
C ARG A 822 27.52 19.97 17.40
N ILE A 823 27.26 20.09 18.70
CA ILE A 823 26.41 21.12 19.37
C ILE A 823 27.29 21.98 20.30
N CYS A 824 27.02 23.29 20.41
CA CYS A 824 27.84 24.19 21.22
C CYS A 824 27.40 24.19 22.69
N ARG A 825 28.37 23.99 23.61
CA ARG A 825 28.26 24.00 25.09
C ARG A 825 27.40 22.89 25.74
N GLY A 826 28.08 21.91 26.35
CA GLY A 826 27.65 21.25 27.60
C GLY A 826 26.96 19.88 27.49
N ARG A 827 27.78 18.81 27.63
CA ARG A 827 27.41 17.37 27.71
C ARG A 827 26.42 16.86 26.64
#